data_AF-A0A9X5UDA0-F1
#
_entry.id   AF-A0A9X5UDA0-F1
#
_cell.length_a   1.000
_cell.length_b   1.000
_cell.length_c   1.000
_cell.angle_alpha   90.00
_cell.angle_beta   90.00
_cell.angle_gamma   90.00
#
_symmetry.space_group_name_H-M   'P 1'
#
loop_
_entity.id
_entity.type
_entity.pdbx_description
1 polymer ?
#
loop_
_entity_poly.entity_id
_entity_poly.type
_entity_poly.pdbx_seq_one_letter_code
_entity_poly.pdbx_strand_id
1 'polypeptide(L)'
;MSAEEQATAWDKAADDAEKAHQAAVTALDALDRRLGGLRAEAADAERTLRDFDDDVAGLAAHETLRVLVDEGLRGTDEVARAAAAADAAARSADLRAAEQERLAAEASAELTHLDGTGTAPAGADALAVLAALVDAHVGAVTGLEWIEHNVVDADARPAFIAANAELAGGVVVLDAARFDAAASSLATSELVTRTPVTVVTVPQSAAAEAALTPDESRRHVVLPHRATWDRAWARTRRDELETVRSAAAAAAGMARAAASDHRRAAAAGQQFVARWPGADRDELARRSRTAADEVNAAEGQQETLRADRDGHLAQAADARQQRDDARARGVTAHANEQAAQRLMTVCTQADQAAERRPAAERDRQRALRDADDAQEAERSARTRSKAATELAARTRASRDPWLRERAELGVDVAAPDPGGSLEVVRRGWTALRDELHDAERGLVEAGVLERAGRHLGELQARLPRHTPAAIERAEVLAGTIEASSAELRTAAQRQARRDASTAESDQLRAESDQRAAAATERSARPADRPNHVDLANVPEWRPADPANIFAILERLEIRNAELLAAREAAERAETDARELHDLVAADVSALADTSAMWTADKPPTVALFDATKDAARTRMRDLIATLNSAEKAERQARDALRDAVADTRAAVADPRWRDLDAPVAIRLRSLRDGELVTEATALTRKIDIMTRSARGDLDSLDTHRTVIRDGLVSLCRDQRRLLREVSRSSRLPDGLGELSLRPAVKILFDEAPADAAVAKLSQRVDAWAVELATNPKRASSSEVRARWLADAVRDTVIDRPKAGPWTVEILKPRIDGKVLYCPPDRIPHEFSGGQVLTLAVLVYCALSGVRSAHRPGGARPPGTLILDNPFGAASAEALIAMQHRLAAHTGLQLVCATGLNDAGVDAAFTGPGSVIVKLRNDGDLRRNLSFLRLRATVVDGIDIATALTSGRDVDAQRNWVDASAYRIGG
;
A
#
# COMPACT_ATOMS: atom_id res chain seq x y z
N MET A 1 23.15 -4.36 12.00
CA MET A 1 22.57 -5.50 11.29
C MET A 1 23.09 -5.49 9.87
N SER A 2 23.56 -6.63 9.37
CA SER A 2 23.91 -6.76 7.95
C SER A 2 22.65 -6.59 7.08
N ALA A 3 22.82 -6.27 5.79
CA ALA A 3 21.70 -6.19 4.86
C ALA A 3 20.93 -7.53 4.77
N GLU A 4 21.62 -8.66 4.97
CA GLU A 4 21.01 -9.99 5.06
C GLU A 4 20.15 -10.16 6.31
N GLU A 5 20.63 -9.72 7.48
CA GLU A 5 19.87 -9.76 8.75
C GLU A 5 18.62 -8.87 8.68
N GLN A 6 18.72 -7.72 8.00
CA GLN A 6 17.56 -6.86 7.72
C GLN A 6 16.57 -7.55 6.78
N ALA A 7 17.03 -8.18 5.70
CA ALA A 7 16.16 -8.90 4.78
C ALA A 7 15.44 -10.08 5.46
N THR A 8 16.11 -10.82 6.35
CA THR A 8 15.48 -11.93 7.11
C THR A 8 14.45 -11.41 8.12
N ALA A 9 14.70 -10.27 8.76
CA ALA A 9 13.72 -9.64 9.64
C ALA A 9 12.46 -9.20 8.88
N TRP A 10 12.62 -8.66 7.67
CA TRP A 10 11.49 -8.27 6.81
C TRP A 10 10.75 -9.47 6.21
N ASP A 11 11.43 -10.58 5.87
CA ASP A 11 10.77 -11.84 5.48
C ASP A 11 9.88 -12.35 6.62
N LYS A 12 10.37 -12.36 7.87
CA LYS A 12 9.56 -12.74 9.03
C LYS A 12 8.36 -11.81 9.25
N ALA A 13 8.56 -10.50 9.10
CA ALA A 13 7.48 -9.53 9.23
C ALA A 13 6.40 -9.70 8.15
N ALA A 14 6.80 -10.04 6.91
CA ALA A 14 5.87 -10.36 5.83
C ALA A 14 5.06 -11.62 6.13
N ASP A 15 5.70 -12.69 6.60
CA ASP A 15 5.03 -13.94 6.98
C ASP A 15 4.05 -13.75 8.15
N ASP A 16 4.43 -12.96 9.16
CA ASP A 16 3.57 -12.68 10.31
C ASP A 16 2.36 -11.83 9.90
N ALA A 17 2.54 -10.85 9.01
CA ALA A 17 1.44 -10.06 8.44
C ALA A 17 0.50 -10.90 7.55
N GLU A 18 1.03 -11.86 6.79
CA GLU A 18 0.23 -12.74 5.94
C GLU A 18 -0.60 -13.75 6.76
N LYS A 19 -0.04 -14.25 7.87
CA LYS A 19 -0.81 -15.03 8.86
C LYS A 19 -1.92 -14.21 9.52
N ALA A 20 -1.63 -12.96 9.88
CA ALA A 20 -2.63 -12.05 10.46
C ALA A 20 -3.74 -11.71 9.45
N HIS A 21 -3.39 -11.50 8.17
CA HIS A 21 -4.35 -11.34 7.09
C HIS A 21 -5.27 -12.57 6.96
N GLN A 22 -4.71 -13.78 6.94
CA GLN A 22 -5.50 -15.01 6.84
C GLN A 22 -6.43 -15.22 8.05
N ALA A 23 -5.97 -14.85 9.25
CA ALA A 23 -6.79 -14.87 10.46
C ALA A 23 -7.97 -13.89 10.36
N ALA A 24 -7.73 -12.67 9.86
CA ALA A 24 -8.77 -11.67 9.64
C ALA A 24 -9.79 -12.12 8.58
N VAL A 25 -9.35 -12.75 7.49
CA VAL A 25 -10.25 -13.35 6.47
C VAL A 25 -11.14 -14.42 7.10
N THR A 26 -10.56 -15.32 7.89
CA THR A 26 -11.32 -16.40 8.56
C THR A 26 -12.34 -15.84 9.55
N ALA A 27 -11.98 -14.78 10.29
CA ALA A 27 -12.87 -14.08 11.21
C ALA A 27 -14.01 -13.36 10.46
N LEU A 28 -13.73 -12.73 9.32
CA LEU A 28 -14.74 -12.13 8.43
C LEU A 28 -15.74 -13.17 7.93
N ASP A 29 -15.29 -14.31 7.44
CA ASP A 29 -16.17 -15.37 6.95
C ASP A 29 -17.07 -15.96 8.05
N ALA A 30 -16.58 -16.03 9.29
CA ALA A 30 -17.38 -16.42 10.45
C ALA A 30 -18.41 -15.35 10.81
N LEU A 31 -18.00 -14.08 10.80
CA LEU A 31 -18.87 -12.95 11.11
C LEU A 31 -19.96 -12.78 10.05
N ASP A 32 -19.65 -12.89 8.77
CA ASP A 32 -20.61 -12.76 7.65
C ASP A 32 -21.73 -13.79 7.74
N ARG A 33 -21.40 -15.04 8.11
CA ARG A 33 -22.40 -16.09 8.38
C ARG A 33 -23.31 -15.73 9.55
N ARG A 34 -22.75 -15.20 10.64
CA ARG A 34 -23.52 -14.76 11.81
C ARG A 34 -24.41 -13.55 11.46
N LEU A 35 -23.90 -12.61 10.68
CA LEU A 35 -24.58 -11.38 10.26
C LEU A 35 -25.80 -11.71 9.39
N GLY A 36 -25.74 -12.77 8.58
CA GLY A 36 -26.89 -13.32 7.87
C GLY A 36 -28.03 -13.76 8.81
N GLY A 37 -27.69 -14.44 9.92
CA GLY A 37 -28.66 -14.84 10.95
C GLY A 37 -29.26 -13.63 11.68
N LEU A 38 -28.41 -12.71 12.14
CA LEU A 38 -28.85 -11.51 12.86
C LEU A 38 -29.76 -10.62 12.01
N ARG A 39 -29.48 -10.48 10.71
CA ARG A 39 -30.35 -9.71 9.79
C ARG A 39 -31.71 -10.37 9.61
N ALA A 40 -31.77 -11.71 9.57
CA ALA A 40 -33.04 -12.42 9.48
C ALA A 40 -33.86 -12.22 10.77
N GLU A 41 -33.23 -12.31 11.94
CA GLU A 41 -33.86 -12.08 13.24
C GLU A 41 -34.34 -10.63 13.40
N ALA A 42 -33.54 -9.65 12.99
CA ALA A 42 -33.93 -8.23 13.02
C ALA A 42 -35.11 -7.95 12.08
N ALA A 43 -35.11 -8.51 10.87
CA ALA A 43 -36.21 -8.37 9.93
C ALA A 43 -37.50 -9.04 10.42
N ASP A 44 -37.41 -10.17 11.12
CA ASP A 44 -38.54 -10.85 11.73
C ASP A 44 -39.12 -10.06 12.91
N ALA A 45 -38.26 -9.54 13.79
CA ALA A 45 -38.66 -8.69 14.91
C ALA A 45 -39.31 -7.37 14.46
N GLU A 46 -38.76 -6.72 13.43
CA GLU A 46 -39.34 -5.49 12.86
C GLU A 46 -40.67 -5.76 12.16
N ARG A 47 -40.79 -6.87 11.42
CA ARG A 47 -42.06 -7.27 10.79
C ARG A 47 -43.13 -7.56 11.84
N THR A 48 -42.78 -8.27 12.90
CA THR A 48 -43.69 -8.58 14.01
C THR A 48 -44.19 -7.31 14.70
N LEU A 49 -43.29 -6.34 14.94
CA LEU A 49 -43.67 -5.05 15.52
C LEU A 49 -44.57 -4.24 14.57
N ARG A 50 -44.27 -4.23 13.27
CA ARG A 50 -45.10 -3.55 12.27
C ARG A 50 -46.50 -4.15 12.17
N ASP A 51 -46.60 -5.47 12.08
CA ASP A 51 -47.89 -6.17 12.03
C ASP A 51 -48.72 -5.89 13.29
N PHE A 52 -48.07 -5.80 14.47
CA PHE A 52 -48.73 -5.41 15.72
C PHE A 52 -49.20 -3.95 15.69
N ASP A 53 -48.35 -3.01 15.26
CA ASP A 53 -48.68 -1.59 15.17
C ASP A 53 -49.81 -1.30 14.16
N ASP A 54 -49.81 -1.98 13.01
CA ASP A 54 -50.87 -1.88 12.00
C ASP A 54 -52.21 -2.39 12.54
N ASP A 55 -52.21 -3.51 13.26
CA ASP A 55 -53.40 -4.07 13.89
C ASP A 55 -53.93 -3.14 15.02
N VAL A 56 -53.04 -2.55 15.84
CA VAL A 56 -53.42 -1.54 16.86
C VAL A 56 -53.98 -0.27 16.21
N ALA A 57 -53.37 0.21 15.13
CA ALA A 57 -53.85 1.37 14.38
C ALA A 57 -55.25 1.13 13.78
N GLY A 58 -55.49 -0.10 13.28
CA GLY A 58 -56.82 -0.53 12.83
C GLY A 58 -57.87 -0.49 13.95
N LEU A 59 -57.51 -0.88 15.17
CA LEU A 59 -58.39 -0.78 16.34
C LEU A 59 -58.62 0.67 16.79
N ALA A 60 -57.60 1.52 16.75
CA ALA A 60 -57.71 2.93 17.12
C ALA A 60 -58.64 3.72 16.18
N ALA A 61 -58.84 3.25 14.94
CA ALA A 61 -59.78 3.82 13.99
C ALA A 61 -61.27 3.53 14.35
N HIS A 62 -61.55 2.58 15.24
CA HIS A 62 -62.91 2.33 15.73
C HIS A 62 -63.32 3.39 16.75
N GLU A 63 -64.20 4.31 16.34
CA GLU A 63 -64.72 5.40 17.16
C GLU A 63 -65.29 4.93 18.51
N THR A 64 -65.98 3.79 18.50
CA THR A 64 -66.56 3.16 19.70
C THR A 64 -65.51 2.72 20.73
N LEU A 65 -64.37 2.18 20.29
CA LEU A 65 -63.29 1.78 21.20
C LEU A 65 -62.58 3.00 21.78
N ARG A 66 -62.42 4.05 20.98
CA ARG A 66 -61.84 5.32 21.40
C ARG A 66 -62.68 6.06 22.44
N VAL A 67 -64.00 5.96 22.36
CA VAL A 67 -64.92 6.59 23.35
C VAL A 67 -64.97 5.77 24.65
N LEU A 68 -64.83 4.45 24.57
CA LEU A 68 -64.90 3.56 25.75
C LEU A 68 -63.60 3.50 26.55
N VAL A 69 -62.47 3.94 25.98
CA VAL A 69 -61.16 3.92 26.64
C VAL A 69 -60.47 5.27 26.48
N ASP A 70 -60.33 5.99 27.59
CA ASP A 70 -59.72 7.33 27.65
C ASP A 70 -58.17 7.30 27.54
N GLU A 71 -57.57 6.14 27.85
CA GLU A 71 -56.15 5.85 27.67
C GLU A 71 -55.91 5.05 26.38
N GLY A 72 -54.99 5.52 25.53
CA GLY A 72 -54.73 4.89 24.21
C GLY A 72 -54.36 3.40 24.30
N LEU A 73 -54.80 2.61 23.32
CA LEU A 73 -54.52 1.18 23.20
C LEU A 73 -53.03 0.95 22.89
N ARG A 74 -52.24 0.51 23.87
CA ARG A 74 -50.79 0.24 23.75
C ARG A 74 -50.44 -1.24 23.91
N GLY A 75 -51.29 -2.05 24.55
CA GLY A 75 -51.03 -3.47 24.76
C GLY A 75 -52.27 -4.37 24.68
N THR A 76 -52.04 -5.68 24.61
CA THR A 76 -53.12 -6.69 24.52
C THR A 76 -54.07 -6.64 25.71
N ASP A 77 -53.59 -6.34 26.91
CA ASP A 77 -54.43 -6.25 28.11
C ASP A 77 -55.38 -5.04 28.09
N GLU A 78 -54.95 -3.93 27.51
CA GLU A 78 -55.79 -2.75 27.31
C GLU A 78 -56.84 -3.00 26.24
N VAL A 79 -56.48 -3.66 25.14
CA VAL A 79 -57.43 -4.09 24.10
C VAL A 79 -58.43 -5.12 24.65
N ALA A 80 -57.99 -6.04 25.51
CA ALA A 80 -58.87 -7.02 26.16
C ALA A 80 -59.88 -6.33 27.09
N ARG A 81 -59.44 -5.34 27.89
CA ARG A 81 -60.33 -4.51 28.71
C ARG A 81 -61.30 -3.69 27.87
N ALA A 82 -60.83 -3.10 26.77
CA ALA A 82 -61.65 -2.35 25.82
C ALA A 82 -62.73 -3.23 25.18
N ALA A 83 -62.37 -4.44 24.76
CA ALA A 83 -63.28 -5.41 24.17
C ALA A 83 -64.35 -5.87 25.17
N ALA A 84 -63.96 -6.12 26.43
CA ALA A 84 -64.89 -6.48 27.50
C ALA A 84 -65.85 -5.32 27.84
N ALA A 85 -65.36 -4.08 27.85
CA ALA A 85 -66.19 -2.89 28.06
C ALA A 85 -67.18 -2.67 26.90
N ALA A 86 -66.74 -2.87 25.65
CA ALA A 86 -67.61 -2.82 24.48
C ALA A 86 -68.69 -3.91 24.51
N ASP A 87 -68.33 -5.12 24.92
CA ASP A 87 -69.28 -6.24 25.08
C ASP A 87 -70.31 -5.97 26.19
N ALA A 88 -69.90 -5.36 27.31
CA ALA A 88 -70.83 -4.90 28.35
C ALA A 88 -71.74 -3.76 27.88
N ALA A 89 -71.21 -2.80 27.10
CA ALA A 89 -71.98 -1.70 26.52
C ALA A 89 -73.00 -2.22 25.49
N ALA A 90 -72.64 -3.24 24.70
CA ALA A 90 -73.57 -3.92 23.80
C ALA A 90 -74.75 -4.53 24.56
N ARG A 91 -74.48 -5.29 25.64
CA ARG A 91 -75.54 -5.86 26.50
C ARG A 91 -76.46 -4.79 27.09
N SER A 92 -75.89 -3.67 27.56
CA SER A 92 -76.67 -2.55 28.09
C SER A 92 -77.53 -1.87 27.02
N ALA A 93 -77.01 -1.73 25.80
CA ALA A 93 -77.76 -1.20 24.66
C ALA A 93 -78.89 -2.15 24.22
N ASP A 94 -78.67 -3.46 24.23
CA ASP A 94 -79.69 -4.47 23.93
C ASP A 94 -80.82 -4.45 24.98
N LEU A 95 -80.51 -4.33 26.28
CA LEU A 95 -81.51 -4.18 27.34
C LEU A 95 -82.35 -2.90 27.16
N ARG A 96 -81.70 -1.79 26.79
CA ARG A 96 -82.42 -0.53 26.47
C ARG A 96 -83.30 -0.68 25.24
N ALA A 97 -82.84 -1.37 24.20
CA ALA A 97 -83.64 -1.65 23.01
C ALA A 97 -84.88 -2.47 23.36
N ALA A 98 -84.71 -3.57 24.11
CA ALA A 98 -85.82 -4.44 24.54
C ALA A 98 -86.87 -3.68 25.37
N GLU A 99 -86.42 -2.78 26.27
CA GLU A 99 -87.33 -1.96 27.06
C GLU A 99 -88.13 -0.97 26.20
N GLN A 100 -87.48 -0.29 25.26
CA GLN A 100 -88.14 0.65 24.36
C GLN A 100 -89.08 -0.07 23.38
N GLU A 101 -88.75 -1.29 22.96
CA GLU A 101 -89.62 -2.14 22.14
C GLU A 101 -90.88 -2.55 22.90
N ARG A 102 -90.75 -2.91 24.17
CA ARG A 102 -91.88 -3.23 25.04
C ARG A 102 -92.82 -2.03 25.15
N LEU A 103 -92.29 -0.84 25.43
CA LEU A 103 -93.07 0.41 25.49
C LEU A 103 -93.77 0.72 24.16
N ALA A 104 -93.08 0.55 23.03
CA ALA A 104 -93.67 0.76 21.71
C ALA A 104 -94.77 -0.27 21.39
N ALA A 105 -94.59 -1.53 21.79
CA ALA A 105 -95.57 -2.59 21.60
C ALA A 105 -96.83 -2.38 22.45
N GLU A 106 -96.67 -1.98 23.72
CA GLU A 106 -97.76 -1.62 24.63
C GLU A 106 -98.57 -0.44 24.06
N ALA A 107 -97.90 0.63 23.64
CA ALA A 107 -98.56 1.78 23.00
C ALA A 107 -99.25 1.40 21.67
N SER A 108 -98.66 0.51 20.87
CA SER A 108 -99.24 0.03 19.61
C SER A 108 -100.47 -0.86 19.83
N ALA A 109 -100.46 -1.71 20.85
CA ALA A 109 -101.60 -2.54 21.23
C ALA A 109 -102.77 -1.67 21.71
N GLU A 110 -102.49 -0.63 22.50
CA GLU A 110 -103.49 0.34 22.95
C GLU A 110 -104.08 1.15 21.78
N LEU A 111 -103.23 1.61 20.85
CA LEU A 111 -103.67 2.31 19.63
C LEU A 111 -104.55 1.43 18.73
N THR A 112 -104.16 0.16 18.52
CA THR A 112 -104.92 -0.79 17.69
C THR A 112 -106.31 -1.06 18.29
N HIS A 113 -106.40 -1.12 19.62
CA HIS A 113 -107.68 -1.24 20.29
C HIS A 113 -108.53 0.04 20.15
N LEU A 114 -107.95 1.23 20.38
CA LEU A 114 -108.62 2.52 20.19
C LEU A 114 -109.15 2.70 18.75
N ASP A 115 -108.40 2.25 17.75
CA ASP A 115 -108.81 2.28 16.34
C ASP A 115 -110.00 1.35 16.04
N GLY A 116 -110.10 0.22 16.75
CA GLY A 116 -111.18 -0.76 16.57
C GLY A 116 -112.48 -0.40 17.29
N THR A 117 -112.41 0.08 18.53
CA THR A 117 -113.59 0.24 19.41
C THR A 117 -113.92 1.69 19.76
N GLY A 118 -113.04 2.64 19.46
CA GLY A 118 -113.20 4.07 19.79
C GLY A 118 -113.15 4.39 21.29
N THR A 119 -112.81 3.42 22.14
CA THR A 119 -112.68 3.50 23.60
C THR A 119 -111.53 2.63 24.08
N ALA A 120 -110.98 2.86 25.28
CA ALA A 120 -109.85 2.06 25.78
C ALA A 120 -110.28 0.65 26.23
N PRO A 121 -109.40 -0.38 26.16
CA PRO A 121 -109.76 -1.76 26.50
C PRO A 121 -110.02 -1.95 28.01
N ALA A 122 -110.96 -2.81 28.39
CA ALA A 122 -111.27 -3.16 29.79
C ALA A 122 -110.67 -4.53 30.18
N GLY A 123 -109.92 -4.63 31.29
CA GLY A 123 -109.49 -5.96 31.77
C GLY A 123 -108.38 -6.09 32.82
N ALA A 124 -107.79 -5.01 33.37
CA ALA A 124 -106.73 -5.12 34.39
C ALA A 124 -106.89 -4.13 35.57
N ASP A 125 -107.99 -3.37 35.60
CA ASP A 125 -108.09 -2.16 36.43
C ASP A 125 -108.33 -2.45 37.90
N ALA A 126 -109.04 -3.54 38.23
CA ALA A 126 -109.22 -3.97 39.62
C ALA A 126 -107.90 -4.40 40.27
N LEU A 127 -106.98 -4.99 39.49
CA LEU A 127 -105.64 -5.35 39.97
C LEU A 127 -104.73 -4.13 40.13
N ALA A 128 -104.86 -3.11 39.27
CA ALA A 128 -104.12 -1.85 39.41
C ALA A 128 -104.57 -1.07 40.65
N VAL A 129 -105.88 -1.03 40.93
CA VAL A 129 -106.42 -0.43 42.16
C VAL A 129 -106.00 -1.22 43.39
N LEU A 130 -106.01 -2.56 43.32
CA LEU A 130 -105.51 -3.41 44.40
C LEU A 130 -104.01 -3.18 44.67
N ALA A 131 -103.17 -3.16 43.63
CA ALA A 131 -101.74 -2.92 43.76
C ALA A 131 -101.44 -1.56 44.39
N ALA A 132 -102.15 -0.50 43.98
CA ALA A 132 -101.99 0.83 44.57
C ALA A 132 -102.40 0.90 46.05
N LEU A 133 -103.45 0.17 46.44
CA LEU A 133 -103.85 0.07 47.85
C LEU A 133 -102.83 -0.73 48.67
N VAL A 134 -102.26 -1.80 48.10
CA VAL A 134 -101.19 -2.58 48.73
C VAL A 134 -99.92 -1.73 48.91
N ASP A 135 -99.52 -0.96 47.89
CA ASP A 135 -98.39 -0.01 47.97
C ASP A 135 -98.64 1.09 48.99
N ALA A 136 -99.89 1.53 49.17
CA ALA A 136 -100.32 2.44 50.23
C ALA A 136 -100.43 1.75 51.62
N HIS A 137 -100.03 0.49 51.73
CA HIS A 137 -100.05 -0.32 52.95
C HIS A 137 -101.47 -0.47 53.56
N VAL A 138 -102.49 -0.50 52.70
CA VAL A 138 -103.89 -0.79 53.03
C VAL A 138 -104.20 -2.25 52.70
N GLY A 139 -104.68 -3.01 53.69
CA GLY A 139 -105.11 -4.40 53.48
C GLY A 139 -106.36 -4.46 52.60
N ALA A 140 -106.20 -4.94 51.37
CA ALA A 140 -107.27 -5.08 50.39
C ALA A 140 -107.12 -6.38 49.60
N VAL A 141 -108.22 -6.89 49.05
CA VAL A 141 -108.29 -8.08 48.19
C VAL A 141 -109.25 -7.81 47.03
N THR A 142 -109.18 -8.59 45.96
CA THR A 142 -110.20 -8.48 44.91
C THR A 142 -111.57 -8.95 45.41
N GLY A 143 -112.64 -8.43 44.84
CA GLY A 143 -114.00 -8.82 45.22
C GLY A 143 -114.32 -10.29 45.03
N LEU A 144 -113.85 -10.89 43.94
CA LEU A 144 -114.03 -12.33 43.69
C LEU A 144 -113.25 -13.18 44.70
N GLU A 145 -112.03 -12.78 45.05
CA GLU A 145 -111.21 -13.44 46.06
C GLU A 145 -111.86 -13.32 47.46
N TRP A 146 -112.47 -12.18 47.78
CA TRP A 146 -113.24 -12.03 49.01
C TRP A 146 -114.46 -12.97 49.05
N ILE A 147 -115.23 -13.05 47.95
CA ILE A 147 -116.42 -13.93 47.86
C ILE A 147 -116.02 -15.40 48.00
N GLU A 148 -114.92 -15.83 47.37
CA GLU A 148 -114.42 -17.20 47.47
C GLU A 148 -114.12 -17.62 48.91
N HIS A 149 -113.54 -16.71 49.71
CA HIS A 149 -113.14 -17.00 51.09
C HIS A 149 -114.28 -16.86 52.11
N ASN A 150 -115.34 -16.09 51.81
CA ASN A 150 -116.40 -15.76 52.78
C ASN A 150 -117.76 -16.41 52.47
N VAL A 151 -118.02 -16.83 51.23
CA VAL A 151 -119.23 -17.59 50.86
C VAL A 151 -118.90 -19.09 50.80
N VAL A 152 -119.27 -19.80 51.86
CA VAL A 152 -118.90 -21.21 52.10
C VAL A 152 -119.52 -22.16 51.07
N ASP A 153 -120.77 -21.91 50.65
CA ASP A 153 -121.46 -22.72 49.65
C ASP A 153 -121.11 -22.23 48.23
N ALA A 154 -120.47 -23.10 47.45
CA ALA A 154 -120.04 -22.79 46.08
C ALA A 154 -121.23 -22.57 45.13
N ASP A 155 -122.34 -23.27 45.33
CA ASP A 155 -123.53 -23.17 44.47
C ASP A 155 -124.31 -21.87 44.72
N ALA A 156 -124.11 -21.25 45.90
CA ALA A 156 -124.68 -19.95 46.24
C ALA A 156 -123.87 -18.76 45.68
N ARG A 157 -122.61 -18.97 45.30
CA ARG A 157 -121.71 -17.89 44.80
C ARG A 157 -122.22 -17.22 43.52
N PRO A 158 -122.71 -17.92 42.48
CA PRO A 158 -123.22 -17.26 41.26
C PRO A 158 -124.40 -16.32 41.54
N ALA A 159 -125.33 -16.75 42.41
CA ALA A 159 -126.45 -15.92 42.83
C ALA A 159 -125.99 -14.71 43.66
N PHE A 160 -125.00 -14.90 44.53
CA PHE A 160 -124.40 -13.82 45.33
C PHE A 160 -123.63 -12.80 44.47
N ILE A 161 -122.84 -13.28 43.49
CA ILE A 161 -122.12 -12.44 42.52
C ILE A 161 -123.09 -11.65 41.66
N ALA A 162 -124.17 -12.28 41.17
CA ALA A 162 -125.19 -11.61 40.38
C ALA A 162 -125.94 -10.54 41.19
N ALA A 163 -126.20 -10.79 42.47
CA ALA A 163 -126.83 -9.83 43.38
C ALA A 163 -125.88 -8.69 43.80
N ASN A 164 -124.56 -8.93 43.83
CA ASN A 164 -123.54 -7.98 44.30
C ASN A 164 -122.46 -7.76 43.23
N ALA A 165 -122.87 -7.43 42.00
CA ALA A 165 -121.98 -7.27 40.85
C ALA A 165 -120.89 -6.19 41.07
N GLU A 166 -121.20 -5.17 41.87
CA GLU A 166 -120.28 -4.10 42.26
C GLU A 166 -119.17 -4.55 43.19
N LEU A 167 -119.42 -5.55 44.03
CA LEU A 167 -118.39 -6.17 44.86
C LEU A 167 -117.54 -7.10 44.01
N ALA A 168 -118.15 -7.95 43.18
CA ALA A 168 -117.45 -8.89 42.31
C ALA A 168 -116.49 -8.21 41.30
N GLY A 169 -116.88 -7.07 40.75
CA GLY A 169 -116.03 -6.27 39.84
C GLY A 169 -115.09 -5.28 40.54
N GLY A 170 -115.02 -5.32 41.88
CA GLY A 170 -114.37 -4.31 42.71
C GLY A 170 -113.20 -4.81 43.55
N VAL A 171 -112.72 -3.95 44.43
CA VAL A 171 -111.68 -4.23 45.44
C VAL A 171 -112.29 -4.05 46.83
N VAL A 172 -112.07 -5.00 47.72
CA VAL A 172 -112.60 -4.99 49.09
C VAL A 172 -111.49 -4.59 50.06
N VAL A 173 -111.70 -3.51 50.80
CA VAL A 173 -110.83 -3.10 51.91
C VAL A 173 -111.22 -3.88 53.15
N LEU A 174 -110.27 -4.63 53.71
CA LEU A 174 -110.51 -5.54 54.83
C LEU A 174 -110.67 -4.82 56.16
N ASP A 175 -109.99 -3.68 56.33
CA ASP A 175 -110.05 -2.84 57.53
C ASP A 175 -110.97 -1.63 57.31
N ALA A 176 -112.18 -1.71 57.86
CA ALA A 176 -113.18 -0.65 57.75
C ALA A 176 -112.70 0.69 58.33
N ALA A 177 -111.82 0.70 59.34
CA ALA A 177 -111.30 1.94 59.93
C ALA A 177 -110.36 2.70 58.99
N ARG A 178 -109.76 2.01 58.00
CA ARG A 178 -108.84 2.59 57.01
C ARG A 178 -109.50 2.96 55.69
N PHE A 179 -110.81 2.74 55.55
CA PHE A 179 -111.53 2.98 54.31
C PHE A 179 -111.41 4.44 53.81
N ASP A 180 -111.56 5.43 54.69
CA ASP A 180 -111.50 6.85 54.30
C ASP A 180 -110.09 7.28 53.88
N ALA A 181 -109.05 6.67 54.48
CA ALA A 181 -107.66 6.87 54.09
C ALA A 181 -107.36 6.20 52.74
N ALA A 182 -107.90 5.01 52.49
CA ALA A 182 -107.79 4.29 51.22
C ALA A 182 -108.45 5.07 50.07
N ALA A 183 -109.68 5.57 50.29
CA ALA A 183 -110.40 6.39 49.32
C ALA A 183 -109.66 7.71 49.01
N SER A 184 -109.09 8.36 50.03
CA SER A 184 -108.30 9.58 49.83
C SER A 184 -107.01 9.31 49.04
N SER A 185 -106.31 8.21 49.36
CA SER A 185 -105.09 7.80 48.65
C SER A 185 -105.35 7.52 47.17
N LEU A 186 -106.45 6.83 46.86
CA LEU A 186 -106.86 6.55 45.49
C LEU A 186 -107.29 7.81 44.74
N ALA A 187 -107.93 8.77 45.41
CA ALA A 187 -108.32 10.04 44.81
C ALA A 187 -107.12 10.94 44.46
N THR A 188 -106.01 10.85 45.21
CA THR A 188 -104.75 11.56 44.92
C THR A 188 -103.80 10.80 44.01
N SER A 189 -104.06 9.51 43.75
CA SER A 189 -103.20 8.68 42.91
C SER A 189 -103.50 8.93 41.43
N GLU A 190 -102.46 9.06 40.59
CA GLU A 190 -102.58 9.14 39.12
C GLU A 190 -102.91 7.77 38.49
N LEU A 191 -103.82 7.01 39.11
CA LEU A 191 -104.26 5.72 38.59
C LEU A 191 -105.20 5.93 37.42
N VAL A 192 -104.79 5.38 36.28
CA VAL A 192 -105.58 5.39 35.06
C VAL A 192 -106.34 4.07 35.00
N THR A 193 -107.52 4.01 35.60
CA THR A 193 -108.43 2.87 35.44
C THR A 193 -109.24 3.03 34.14
N ARG A 194 -109.65 1.92 33.53
CA ARG A 194 -110.36 1.90 32.24
C ARG A 194 -111.83 1.52 32.42
N THR A 195 -112.16 0.77 33.47
CA THR A 195 -113.53 0.59 34.00
C THR A 195 -113.71 1.27 35.36
N PRO A 196 -114.96 1.60 35.75
CA PRO A 196 -115.22 2.06 37.10
C PRO A 196 -114.98 0.90 38.06
N VAL A 197 -113.92 1.02 38.86
CA VAL A 197 -113.61 0.01 39.88
C VAL A 197 -114.23 0.48 41.19
N THR A 198 -115.18 -0.31 41.70
CA THR A 198 -115.79 -0.02 42.99
C THR A 198 -114.89 -0.53 44.10
N VAL A 199 -114.59 0.31 45.08
CA VAL A 199 -113.88 -0.01 46.30
C VAL A 199 -114.88 0.01 47.46
N VAL A 200 -115.02 -1.12 48.13
CA VAL A 200 -116.02 -1.32 49.21
C VAL A 200 -115.35 -1.85 50.48
N THR A 201 -115.97 -1.62 51.63
CA THR A 201 -115.57 -2.24 52.91
C THR A 201 -116.27 -3.59 53.12
N VAL A 202 -115.77 -4.42 54.04
CA VAL A 202 -116.38 -5.72 54.41
C VAL A 202 -117.85 -5.53 54.88
N PRO A 203 -118.81 -6.30 54.34
CA PRO A 203 -120.21 -6.26 54.79
C PRO A 203 -120.39 -6.85 56.19
N GLN A 204 -121.15 -6.18 57.07
CA GLN A 204 -121.42 -6.64 58.44
C GLN A 204 -122.64 -7.57 58.48
N SER A 205 -122.41 -8.89 58.54
CA SER A 205 -123.40 -9.96 58.82
C SER A 205 -124.71 -9.96 58.00
N ALA A 206 -124.90 -11.03 57.21
CA ALA A 206 -126.04 -11.24 56.29
C ALA A 206 -127.46 -11.28 56.92
N ALA A 207 -127.61 -11.05 58.23
CA ALA A 207 -128.90 -11.01 58.92
C ALA A 207 -129.41 -9.58 59.23
N ALA A 208 -128.66 -8.52 58.87
CA ALA A 208 -128.98 -7.15 59.28
C ALA A 208 -128.85 -6.08 58.18
N GLU A 209 -129.26 -6.36 56.93
CA GLU A 209 -129.25 -5.32 55.86
C GLU A 209 -130.52 -5.26 55.00
N ALA A 210 -131.70 -5.62 55.55
CA ALA A 210 -132.98 -5.22 54.95
C ALA A 210 -133.39 -3.77 55.36
N ALA A 211 -132.53 -3.03 56.07
CA ALA A 211 -132.84 -1.70 56.60
C ALA A 211 -131.58 -0.81 56.79
N LEU A 212 -130.69 -0.74 55.79
CA LEU A 212 -129.69 0.33 55.71
C LEU A 212 -130.08 1.30 54.59
N THR A 213 -130.21 2.57 54.93
CA THR A 213 -130.35 3.67 53.97
C THR A 213 -129.04 3.84 53.17
N PRO A 214 -129.07 4.32 51.91
CA PRO A 214 -127.91 4.38 51.00
C PRO A 214 -126.71 5.22 51.47
N ASP A 215 -126.80 5.86 52.63
CA ASP A 215 -125.82 6.82 53.18
C ASP A 215 -124.86 6.17 54.20
N GLU A 216 -125.07 4.90 54.57
CA GLU A 216 -124.25 4.19 55.59
C GLU A 216 -123.36 3.06 55.02
N SER A 217 -123.41 2.77 53.70
CA SER A 217 -122.47 1.84 53.05
C SER A 217 -121.23 2.58 52.55
N ARG A 218 -120.09 2.38 53.19
CA ARG A 218 -118.79 2.97 52.78
C ARG A 218 -118.36 2.45 51.41
N ARG A 219 -118.66 3.21 50.36
CA ARG A 219 -118.39 2.91 48.93
C ARG A 219 -117.63 4.06 48.26
N HIS A 220 -116.56 3.72 47.55
CA HIS A 220 -115.78 4.65 46.72
C HIS A 220 -115.66 4.08 45.31
N VAL A 221 -115.73 4.90 44.27
CA VAL A 221 -115.57 4.43 42.88
C VAL A 221 -114.39 5.15 42.26
N VAL A 222 -113.38 4.38 41.85
CA VAL A 222 -112.27 4.91 41.07
C VAL A 222 -112.78 5.10 39.64
N LEU A 223 -113.01 6.36 39.27
CA LEU A 223 -113.53 6.72 37.96
C LEU A 223 -112.48 6.39 36.88
N PRO A 224 -112.90 5.81 35.75
CA PRO A 224 -111.97 5.56 34.68
C PRO A 224 -111.45 6.85 34.05
N HIS A 225 -110.39 6.75 33.25
CA HIS A 225 -109.88 7.91 32.52
C HIS A 225 -110.95 8.46 31.58
N ARG A 226 -111.14 9.77 31.54
CA ARG A 226 -112.23 10.43 30.77
C ARG A 226 -112.28 10.02 29.30
N ALA A 227 -111.14 9.64 28.72
CA ALA A 227 -111.03 9.12 27.35
C ALA A 227 -111.86 7.84 27.09
N THR A 228 -112.33 7.13 28.13
CA THR A 228 -113.16 5.92 27.95
C THR A 228 -114.62 6.23 27.63
N TRP A 229 -115.14 7.42 27.95
CA TRP A 229 -116.51 7.84 27.60
C TRP A 229 -116.59 9.17 26.83
N ASP A 230 -115.48 9.91 26.71
CA ASP A 230 -115.40 11.19 25.99
C ASP A 230 -114.50 11.08 24.74
N ARG A 231 -115.12 11.16 23.56
CA ARG A 231 -114.43 11.04 22.26
C ARG A 231 -113.42 12.16 21.98
N ALA A 232 -113.56 13.35 22.58
CA ALA A 232 -112.58 14.41 22.40
C ALA A 232 -111.27 14.09 23.14
N TRP A 233 -111.40 13.59 24.38
CA TRP A 233 -110.27 13.12 25.18
C TRP A 233 -109.62 11.85 24.62
N ALA A 234 -110.40 10.96 24.00
CA ALA A 234 -109.85 9.80 23.29
C ALA A 234 -108.93 10.19 22.12
N ARG A 235 -109.23 11.30 21.41
CA ARG A 235 -108.36 11.82 20.34
C ARG A 235 -107.05 12.38 20.89
N THR A 236 -107.10 13.17 21.96
CA THR A 236 -105.89 13.69 22.61
C THR A 236 -104.99 12.55 23.11
N ARG A 237 -105.57 11.54 23.75
CA ARG A 237 -104.82 10.35 24.21
C ARG A 237 -104.20 9.56 23.06
N ARG A 238 -104.88 9.47 21.92
CA ARG A 238 -104.34 8.85 20.70
C ARG A 238 -103.08 9.58 20.23
N ASP A 239 -103.11 10.91 20.15
CA ASP A 239 -101.96 11.70 19.68
C ASP A 239 -100.75 11.57 20.63
N GLU A 240 -100.99 11.48 21.94
CA GLU A 240 -99.97 11.19 22.95
C GLU A 240 -99.34 9.81 22.75
N LEU A 241 -100.16 8.76 22.59
CA LEU A 241 -99.68 7.39 22.41
C LEU A 241 -98.94 7.20 21.07
N GLU A 242 -99.38 7.89 20.02
CA GLU A 242 -98.68 7.91 18.72
C GLU A 242 -97.29 8.54 18.86
N THR A 243 -97.19 9.64 19.61
CA THR A 243 -95.92 10.30 19.93
C THR A 243 -95.01 9.38 20.73
N VAL A 244 -95.54 8.70 21.75
CA VAL A 244 -94.79 7.73 22.58
C VAL A 244 -94.31 6.55 21.74
N ARG A 245 -95.16 5.96 20.89
CA ARG A 245 -94.80 4.85 20.00
C ARG A 245 -93.68 5.25 19.05
N SER A 246 -93.78 6.41 18.41
CA SER A 246 -92.77 6.90 17.46
C SER A 246 -91.43 7.16 18.13
N ALA A 247 -91.44 7.85 19.29
CA ALA A 247 -90.24 8.14 20.05
C ALA A 247 -89.57 6.86 20.59
N ALA A 248 -90.35 5.92 21.16
CA ALA A 248 -89.85 4.65 21.67
C ALA A 248 -89.30 3.75 20.53
N ALA A 249 -89.96 3.70 19.37
CA ALA A 249 -89.47 2.95 18.21
C ALA A 249 -88.15 3.54 17.65
N ALA A 250 -88.04 4.86 17.58
CA ALA A 250 -86.80 5.53 17.18
C ALA A 250 -85.67 5.29 18.20
N ALA A 251 -85.96 5.37 19.49
CA ALA A 251 -85.01 5.08 20.57
C ALA A 251 -84.55 3.61 20.54
N ALA A 252 -85.45 2.66 20.29
CA ALA A 252 -85.12 1.24 20.10
C ALA A 252 -84.21 1.04 18.88
N GLY A 253 -84.50 1.72 17.75
CA GLY A 253 -83.66 1.70 16.56
C GLY A 253 -82.23 2.18 16.82
N MET A 254 -82.08 3.33 17.50
CA MET A 254 -80.77 3.86 17.90
C MET A 254 -80.03 2.93 18.86
N ALA A 255 -80.73 2.35 19.84
CA ALA A 255 -80.13 1.42 20.79
C ALA A 255 -79.63 0.13 20.12
N ARG A 256 -80.35 -0.41 19.12
CA ARG A 256 -79.88 -1.56 18.33
C ARG A 256 -78.67 -1.24 17.46
N ALA A 257 -78.65 -0.06 16.83
CA ALA A 257 -77.51 0.40 16.06
C ALA A 257 -76.26 0.50 16.95
N ALA A 258 -76.40 1.13 18.13
CA ALA A 258 -75.33 1.18 19.12
C ALA A 258 -74.88 -0.21 19.58
N ALA A 259 -75.80 -1.14 19.86
CA ALA A 259 -75.47 -2.51 20.24
C ALA A 259 -74.72 -3.28 19.14
N SER A 260 -75.06 -3.04 17.87
CA SER A 260 -74.35 -3.61 16.71
C SER A 260 -72.93 -3.07 16.61
N ASP A 261 -72.75 -1.76 16.77
CA ASP A 261 -71.43 -1.11 16.70
C ASP A 261 -70.53 -1.53 17.87
N HIS A 262 -71.09 -1.63 19.09
CA HIS A 262 -70.39 -2.17 20.25
C HIS A 262 -69.97 -3.63 20.07
N ARG A 263 -70.81 -4.48 19.44
CA ARG A 263 -70.45 -5.88 19.13
C ARG A 263 -69.34 -5.98 18.09
N ARG A 264 -69.37 -5.16 17.04
CA ARG A 264 -68.28 -5.11 16.05
C ARG A 264 -66.96 -4.68 16.70
N ALA A 265 -67.01 -3.69 17.58
CA ALA A 265 -65.84 -3.24 18.37
C ALA A 265 -65.31 -4.34 19.30
N ALA A 266 -66.20 -5.05 20.02
CA ALA A 266 -65.81 -6.17 20.88
C ALA A 266 -65.19 -7.32 20.08
N ALA A 267 -65.77 -7.68 18.93
CA ALA A 267 -65.26 -8.74 18.07
C ALA A 267 -63.88 -8.41 17.48
N ALA A 268 -63.67 -7.16 17.03
CA ALA A 268 -62.37 -6.69 16.54
C ALA A 268 -61.30 -6.75 17.64
N GLY A 269 -61.63 -6.31 18.86
CA GLY A 269 -60.72 -6.41 20.01
C GLY A 269 -60.40 -7.86 20.41
N GLN A 270 -61.39 -8.76 20.37
CA GLN A 270 -61.16 -10.19 20.65
C GLN A 270 -60.28 -10.88 19.59
N GLN A 271 -60.45 -10.53 18.31
CA GLN A 271 -59.59 -11.04 17.23
C GLN A 271 -58.14 -10.59 17.39
N PHE A 272 -57.93 -9.33 17.80
CA PHE A 272 -56.60 -8.84 18.13
C PHE A 272 -55.95 -9.61 19.28
N VAL A 273 -56.69 -9.81 20.39
CA VAL A 273 -56.19 -10.55 21.55
C VAL A 273 -55.85 -12.00 21.21
N ALA A 274 -56.63 -12.64 20.33
CA ALA A 274 -56.36 -13.99 19.86
C ALA A 274 -55.10 -14.09 18.97
N ARG A 275 -54.82 -13.06 18.17
CA ARG A 275 -53.63 -12.98 17.32
C ARG A 275 -52.36 -12.62 18.11
N TRP A 276 -52.49 -11.79 19.14
CA TRP A 276 -51.37 -11.25 19.92
C TRP A 276 -51.46 -11.56 21.43
N PRO A 277 -51.53 -12.85 21.84
CA PRO A 277 -51.75 -13.22 23.23
C PRO A 277 -50.59 -12.77 24.13
N GLY A 278 -50.89 -11.93 25.13
CA GLY A 278 -49.90 -11.43 26.10
C GLY A 278 -48.78 -10.58 25.50
N ALA A 279 -48.96 -10.06 24.28
CA ALA A 279 -47.96 -9.23 23.63
C ALA A 279 -47.98 -7.79 24.19
N ASP A 280 -46.79 -7.30 24.54
CA ASP A 280 -46.56 -5.91 24.91
C ASP A 280 -45.79 -5.23 23.78
N ARG A 281 -46.31 -4.09 23.31
CA ARG A 281 -45.67 -3.27 22.28
C ARG A 281 -44.27 -2.85 22.69
N ASP A 282 -44.07 -2.51 23.96
CA ASP A 282 -42.76 -2.04 24.45
C ASP A 282 -41.74 -3.18 24.43
N GLU A 283 -42.16 -4.41 24.69
CA GLU A 283 -41.31 -5.60 24.58
C GLU A 283 -40.97 -5.94 23.12
N LEU A 284 -41.95 -5.89 22.21
CA LEU A 284 -41.71 -6.08 20.77
C LEU A 284 -40.77 -5.00 20.22
N ALA A 285 -40.96 -3.75 20.64
CA ALA A 285 -40.10 -2.64 20.27
C ALA A 285 -38.69 -2.75 20.88
N ARG A 286 -38.56 -3.25 22.11
CA ARG A 286 -37.26 -3.59 22.71
C ARG A 286 -36.57 -4.68 21.89
N ARG A 287 -37.25 -5.78 21.57
CA ARG A 287 -36.68 -6.87 20.76
C ARG A 287 -36.22 -6.40 19.38
N SER A 288 -37.03 -5.58 18.70
CA SER A 288 -36.65 -4.99 17.41
C SER A 288 -35.42 -4.09 17.52
N ARG A 289 -35.36 -3.22 18.54
CA ARG A 289 -34.17 -2.38 18.81
C ARG A 289 -32.93 -3.20 19.13
N THR A 290 -33.02 -4.17 20.04
CA THR A 290 -31.89 -5.04 20.41
C THR A 290 -31.36 -5.79 19.21
N ALA A 291 -32.24 -6.38 18.38
CA ALA A 291 -31.82 -7.09 17.17
C ALA A 291 -31.15 -6.13 16.16
N ALA A 292 -31.67 -4.90 16.01
CA ALA A 292 -31.04 -3.88 15.16
C ALA A 292 -29.67 -3.43 15.72
N ASP A 293 -29.54 -3.26 17.03
CA ASP A 293 -28.29 -2.90 17.69
C ASP A 293 -27.24 -4.01 17.56
N GLU A 294 -27.65 -5.28 17.64
CA GLU A 294 -26.77 -6.44 17.40
C GLU A 294 -26.30 -6.51 15.95
N VAL A 295 -27.16 -6.22 14.96
CA VAL A 295 -26.76 -6.09 13.55
C VAL A 295 -25.77 -4.94 13.38
N ASN A 296 -26.07 -3.76 13.91
CA ASN A 296 -25.19 -2.58 13.82
C ASN A 296 -23.81 -2.85 14.48
N ALA A 297 -23.79 -3.52 15.63
CA ALA A 297 -22.55 -3.91 16.30
C ALA A 297 -21.74 -4.91 15.47
N ALA A 298 -22.40 -5.91 14.86
CA ALA A 298 -21.75 -6.87 13.97
C ALA A 298 -21.25 -6.22 12.67
N GLU A 299 -21.98 -5.24 12.11
CA GLU A 299 -21.53 -4.48 10.94
C GLU A 299 -20.33 -3.58 11.26
N GLY A 300 -20.29 -2.96 12.45
CA GLY A 300 -19.12 -2.23 12.91
C GLY A 300 -17.89 -3.12 13.12
N GLN A 301 -18.08 -4.34 13.64
CA GLN A 301 -17.03 -5.35 13.73
C GLN A 301 -16.56 -5.80 12.33
N GLN A 302 -17.47 -5.95 11.37
CA GLN A 302 -17.15 -6.31 9.99
C GLN A 302 -16.31 -5.23 9.31
N GLU A 303 -16.64 -3.95 9.49
CA GLU A 303 -15.85 -2.84 8.94
C GLU A 303 -14.44 -2.79 9.56
N THR A 304 -14.33 -3.02 10.87
CA THR A 304 -13.04 -3.10 11.57
C THR A 304 -12.18 -4.25 11.04
N LEU A 305 -12.73 -5.46 10.94
CA LEU A 305 -12.00 -6.62 10.43
C LEU A 305 -11.62 -6.48 8.95
N ARG A 306 -12.41 -5.78 8.13
CA ARG A 306 -12.04 -5.43 6.74
C ARG A 306 -10.86 -4.48 6.71
N ALA A 307 -10.86 -3.45 7.56
CA ALA A 307 -9.74 -2.52 7.69
C ALA A 307 -8.48 -3.24 8.17
N ASP A 308 -8.59 -4.16 9.14
CA ASP A 308 -7.47 -4.97 9.62
C ASP A 308 -6.93 -5.89 8.53
N ARG A 309 -7.80 -6.60 7.80
CA ARG A 309 -7.44 -7.45 6.65
C ARG A 309 -6.63 -6.66 5.61
N ASP A 310 -7.13 -5.49 5.23
CA ASP A 310 -6.51 -4.65 4.20
C ASP A 310 -5.20 -4.02 4.73
N GLY A 311 -5.17 -3.65 6.01
CA GLY A 311 -3.97 -3.19 6.71
C GLY A 311 -2.86 -4.24 6.74
N HIS A 312 -3.19 -5.49 7.08
CA HIS A 312 -2.24 -6.60 7.08
C HIS A 312 -1.73 -6.94 5.67
N LEU A 313 -2.60 -6.84 4.65
CA LEU A 313 -2.19 -7.03 3.25
C LEU A 313 -1.18 -5.95 2.81
N ALA A 314 -1.43 -4.69 3.18
CA ALA A 314 -0.53 -3.58 2.90
C ALA A 314 0.81 -3.72 3.67
N GLN A 315 0.76 -4.14 4.94
CA GLN A 315 1.96 -4.44 5.74
C GLN A 315 2.80 -5.56 5.13
N ALA A 316 2.18 -6.64 4.65
CA ALA A 316 2.89 -7.72 3.97
C ALA A 316 3.54 -7.25 2.66
N ALA A 317 2.86 -6.39 1.89
CA ALA A 317 3.40 -5.82 0.66
C ALA A 317 4.59 -4.87 0.94
N ASP A 318 4.47 -3.99 1.92
CA ASP A 318 5.55 -3.08 2.33
C ASP A 318 6.76 -3.86 2.87
N ALA A 319 6.55 -4.86 3.73
CA ALA A 319 7.62 -5.72 4.23
C ALA A 319 8.37 -6.45 3.09
N ARG A 320 7.65 -6.94 2.07
CA ARG A 320 8.28 -7.54 0.87
C ARG A 320 9.10 -6.52 0.08
N GLN A 321 8.59 -5.31 -0.08
CA GLN A 321 9.32 -4.24 -0.74
C GLN A 321 10.59 -3.86 0.04
N GLN A 322 10.49 -3.68 1.36
CA GLN A 322 11.63 -3.37 2.23
C GLN A 322 12.68 -4.48 2.23
N ARG A 323 12.26 -5.75 2.16
CA ARG A 323 13.15 -6.90 1.96
C ARG A 323 13.89 -6.81 0.64
N ASP A 324 13.19 -6.56 -0.46
CA ASP A 324 13.80 -6.49 -1.79
C ASP A 324 14.79 -5.33 -1.88
N ASP A 325 14.46 -4.18 -1.28
CA ASP A 325 15.35 -3.03 -1.14
C ASP A 325 16.55 -3.34 -0.24
N ALA A 326 16.38 -4.09 0.86
CA ALA A 326 17.48 -4.56 1.70
C ALA A 326 18.41 -5.51 0.94
N ARG A 327 17.87 -6.45 0.15
CA ARG A 327 18.66 -7.36 -0.70
C ARG A 327 19.40 -6.59 -1.79
N ALA A 328 18.76 -5.63 -2.47
CA ALA A 328 19.39 -4.78 -3.47
C ALA A 328 20.53 -3.94 -2.88
N ARG A 329 20.33 -3.39 -1.67
CA ARG A 329 21.39 -2.71 -0.89
C ARG A 329 22.54 -3.65 -0.52
N GLY A 330 22.24 -4.90 -0.15
CA GLY A 330 23.27 -5.92 0.11
C GLY A 330 24.12 -6.24 -1.13
N VAL A 331 23.47 -6.45 -2.28
CA VAL A 331 24.15 -6.71 -3.56
C VAL A 331 25.02 -5.52 -3.98
N THR A 332 24.50 -4.30 -3.88
CA THR A 332 25.26 -3.09 -4.22
C THR A 332 26.40 -2.84 -3.24
N ALA A 333 26.20 -3.06 -1.93
CA ALA A 333 27.26 -2.98 -0.94
C ALA A 333 28.38 -4.00 -1.22
N HIS A 334 28.04 -5.24 -1.57
CA HIS A 334 29.00 -6.27 -1.92
C HIS A 334 29.74 -5.94 -3.23
N ALA A 335 29.05 -5.43 -4.25
CA ALA A 335 29.67 -4.96 -5.48
C ALA A 335 30.63 -3.78 -5.23
N ASN A 336 30.25 -2.84 -4.35
CA ASN A 336 31.09 -1.72 -3.94
C ASN A 336 32.30 -2.18 -3.11
N GLU A 337 32.15 -3.17 -2.25
CA GLU A 337 33.25 -3.77 -1.50
C GLU A 337 34.24 -4.49 -2.44
N GLN A 338 33.75 -5.29 -3.39
CA GLN A 338 34.59 -5.90 -4.41
C GLN A 338 35.28 -4.84 -5.28
N ALA A 339 34.59 -3.77 -5.65
CA ALA A 339 35.18 -2.66 -6.40
C ALA A 339 36.25 -1.93 -5.59
N ALA A 340 36.02 -1.71 -4.29
CA ALA A 340 36.99 -1.11 -3.37
C ALA A 340 38.22 -2.01 -3.17
N GLN A 341 38.05 -3.33 -3.04
CA GLN A 341 39.15 -4.29 -2.96
C GLN A 341 39.96 -4.35 -4.27
N ARG A 342 39.29 -4.32 -5.43
CA ARG A 342 39.95 -4.22 -6.74
C ARG A 342 40.71 -2.91 -6.87
N LEU A 343 40.12 -1.79 -6.48
CA LEU A 343 40.76 -0.48 -6.50
C LEU A 343 41.98 -0.45 -5.57
N MET A 344 41.87 -0.99 -4.36
CA MET A 344 42.99 -1.12 -3.41
C MET A 344 44.13 -1.97 -4.00
N THR A 345 43.79 -3.07 -4.67
CA THR A 345 44.76 -3.93 -5.34
C THR A 345 45.46 -3.20 -6.49
N VAL A 346 44.70 -2.44 -7.30
CA VAL A 346 45.24 -1.64 -8.40
C VAL A 346 46.10 -0.49 -7.88
N CYS A 347 45.70 0.22 -6.82
CA CYS A 347 46.51 1.25 -6.18
C CYS A 347 47.81 0.66 -5.62
N THR A 348 47.74 -0.48 -4.93
CA THR A 348 48.93 -1.16 -4.40
C THR A 348 49.86 -1.63 -5.53
N GLN A 349 49.32 -2.14 -6.63
CA GLN A 349 50.10 -2.52 -7.82
C GLN A 349 50.70 -1.31 -8.52
N ALA A 350 49.99 -0.18 -8.58
CA ALA A 350 50.47 1.07 -9.15
C ALA A 350 51.62 1.66 -8.30
N ASP A 351 51.51 1.62 -6.97
CA ASP A 351 52.57 2.05 -6.06
C ASP A 351 53.81 1.14 -6.19
N GLN A 352 53.63 -0.18 -6.19
CA GLN A 352 54.72 -1.13 -6.42
C GLN A 352 55.37 -0.98 -7.81
N ALA A 353 54.59 -0.66 -8.85
CA ALA A 353 55.11 -0.39 -10.18
C ALA A 353 55.88 0.94 -10.24
N ALA A 354 55.40 1.98 -9.54
CA ALA A 354 56.09 3.26 -9.42
C ALA A 354 57.43 3.12 -8.67
N GLU A 355 57.48 2.30 -7.62
CA GLU A 355 58.72 2.00 -6.87
C GLU A 355 59.73 1.18 -7.69
N ARG A 356 59.28 0.25 -8.55
CA ARG A 356 60.16 -0.59 -9.38
C ARG A 356 60.68 0.13 -10.63
N ARG A 357 60.00 1.18 -11.10
CA ARG A 357 60.36 1.91 -12.33
C ARG A 357 61.78 2.48 -12.35
N PRO A 358 62.33 3.09 -11.28
CA PRO A 358 63.71 3.57 -11.26
C PRO A 358 64.74 2.44 -11.33
N ALA A 359 64.44 1.27 -10.76
CA ALA A 359 65.32 0.10 -10.83
C ALA A 359 65.35 -0.47 -12.26
N ALA A 360 64.17 -0.66 -12.87
CA ALA A 360 64.05 -1.13 -14.26
C ALA A 360 64.73 -0.18 -15.26
N GLU A 361 64.64 1.14 -15.06
CA GLU A 361 65.33 2.14 -15.89
C GLU A 361 66.86 2.08 -15.72
N ARG A 362 67.35 1.86 -14.49
CA ARG A 362 68.78 1.64 -14.23
C ARG A 362 69.30 0.35 -14.88
N ASP A 363 68.53 -0.73 -14.82
CA ASP A 363 68.89 -2.01 -15.43
C ASP A 363 68.92 -1.90 -16.96
N ARG A 364 67.94 -1.19 -17.56
CA ARG A 364 67.95 -0.85 -18.99
C ARG A 364 69.18 -0.02 -19.39
N GLN A 365 69.52 1.02 -18.62
CA GLN A 365 70.71 1.83 -18.90
C GLN A 365 72.01 1.03 -18.75
N ARG A 366 72.09 0.10 -17.80
CA ARG A 366 73.22 -0.82 -17.65
C ARG A 366 73.32 -1.75 -18.85
N ALA A 367 72.22 -2.37 -19.27
CA ALA A 367 72.20 -3.26 -20.44
C ALA A 367 72.62 -2.55 -21.74
N LEU A 368 72.23 -1.28 -21.92
CA LEU A 368 72.67 -0.47 -23.06
C LEU A 368 74.18 -0.19 -23.02
N ARG A 369 74.73 0.15 -21.84
CA ARG A 369 76.18 0.35 -21.68
C ARG A 369 76.97 -0.93 -21.91
N ASP A 370 76.51 -2.05 -21.36
CA ASP A 370 77.14 -3.37 -21.54
C ASP A 370 77.14 -3.76 -23.04
N ALA A 371 76.09 -3.40 -23.79
CA ALA A 371 76.02 -3.60 -25.23
C ALA A 371 77.00 -2.71 -26.01
N ASP A 372 77.12 -1.43 -25.65
CA ASP A 372 78.09 -0.51 -26.26
C ASP A 372 79.54 -0.95 -25.98
N ASP A 373 79.85 -1.32 -24.74
CA ASP A 373 81.17 -1.83 -24.33
C ASP A 373 81.54 -3.14 -25.07
N ALA A 374 80.58 -4.04 -25.25
CA ALA A 374 80.76 -5.26 -26.03
C ALA A 374 81.08 -4.94 -27.51
N GLN A 375 80.42 -3.93 -28.08
CA GLN A 375 80.65 -3.51 -29.46
C GLN A 375 82.04 -2.87 -29.64
N GLU A 376 82.52 -2.09 -28.68
CA GLU A 376 83.87 -1.52 -28.71
C GLU A 376 84.97 -2.58 -28.52
N ALA A 377 84.74 -3.55 -27.64
CA ALA A 377 85.64 -4.69 -27.44
C ALA A 377 85.79 -5.53 -28.72
N GLU A 378 84.68 -5.76 -29.44
CA GLU A 378 84.68 -6.46 -30.73
C GLU A 378 85.52 -5.70 -31.78
N ARG A 379 85.32 -4.38 -31.91
CA ARG A 379 86.10 -3.54 -32.84
C ARG A 379 87.60 -3.60 -32.52
N SER A 380 87.97 -3.54 -31.25
CA SER A 380 89.36 -3.61 -30.79
C SER A 380 90.00 -4.98 -31.02
N ALA A 381 89.24 -6.07 -30.85
CA ALA A 381 89.69 -7.43 -31.13
C ALA A 381 89.92 -7.65 -32.64
N ARG A 382 89.05 -7.11 -33.50
CA ARG A 382 89.20 -7.17 -34.96
C ARG A 382 90.49 -6.48 -35.42
N THR A 383 90.81 -5.31 -34.88
CA THR A 383 92.06 -4.58 -35.22
C THR A 383 93.31 -5.37 -34.81
N ARG A 384 93.32 -5.95 -33.61
CA ARG A 384 94.43 -6.79 -33.12
C ARG A 384 94.61 -8.06 -33.95
N SER A 385 93.51 -8.73 -34.32
CA SER A 385 93.53 -9.93 -35.17
C SER A 385 94.12 -9.63 -36.56
N LYS A 386 93.75 -8.50 -37.17
CA LYS A 386 94.36 -8.05 -38.44
C LYS A 386 95.87 -7.83 -38.31
N ALA A 387 96.31 -7.11 -37.26
CA ALA A 387 97.73 -6.86 -37.03
C ALA A 387 98.55 -8.16 -36.80
N ALA A 388 98.01 -9.12 -36.03
CA ALA A 388 98.64 -10.41 -35.80
C ALA A 388 98.72 -11.26 -37.09
N THR A 389 97.68 -11.22 -37.91
CA THR A 389 97.64 -11.90 -39.21
C THR A 389 98.69 -11.31 -40.17
N GLU A 390 98.82 -9.98 -40.21
CA GLU A 390 99.84 -9.30 -41.01
C GLU A 390 101.27 -9.63 -40.55
N LEU A 391 101.52 -9.69 -39.24
CA LEU A 391 102.82 -10.07 -38.68
C LEU A 391 103.17 -11.53 -39.02
N ALA A 392 102.19 -12.45 -38.90
CA ALA A 392 102.35 -13.85 -39.27
C ALA A 392 102.58 -14.04 -40.79
N ALA A 393 101.94 -13.21 -41.62
CA ALA A 393 102.18 -13.21 -43.06
C ALA A 393 103.59 -12.72 -43.42
N ARG A 394 104.07 -11.64 -42.76
CA ARG A 394 105.45 -11.13 -42.95
C ARG A 394 106.49 -12.15 -42.51
N THR A 395 106.33 -12.78 -41.34
CA THR A 395 107.26 -13.81 -40.85
C THR A 395 107.27 -15.05 -41.73
N ARG A 396 106.11 -15.49 -42.29
CA ARG A 396 106.08 -16.58 -43.28
C ARG A 396 106.76 -16.20 -44.59
N ALA A 397 106.55 -14.98 -45.08
CA ALA A 397 107.19 -14.48 -46.31
C ALA A 397 108.72 -14.41 -46.17
N SER A 398 109.25 -14.15 -44.97
CA SER A 398 110.69 -14.15 -44.68
C SER A 398 111.26 -15.55 -44.37
N ARG A 399 110.42 -16.52 -43.96
CA ARG A 399 110.86 -17.87 -43.59
C ARG A 399 111.37 -18.67 -44.79
N ASP A 400 110.64 -18.67 -45.89
CA ASP A 400 110.96 -19.52 -47.05
C ASP A 400 112.23 -19.09 -47.82
N PRO A 401 112.60 -17.79 -47.90
CA PRO A 401 113.93 -17.38 -48.34
C PRO A 401 115.04 -17.85 -47.40
N TRP A 402 114.86 -17.74 -46.07
CA TRP A 402 115.89 -18.09 -45.09
C TRP A 402 116.11 -19.61 -44.97
N LEU A 403 115.05 -20.41 -45.10
CA LEU A 403 115.16 -21.87 -45.12
C LEU A 403 115.77 -22.39 -46.42
N ARG A 404 115.49 -21.74 -47.56
CA ARG A 404 116.18 -22.04 -48.84
C ARG A 404 117.68 -21.70 -48.74
N GLU A 405 118.00 -20.52 -48.23
CA GLU A 405 119.38 -20.07 -48.05
C GLU A 405 120.16 -20.97 -47.06
N ARG A 406 119.50 -21.48 -46.01
CA ARG A 406 120.11 -22.43 -45.07
C ARG A 406 120.28 -23.84 -45.65
N ALA A 407 119.36 -24.29 -46.50
CA ALA A 407 119.44 -25.61 -47.15
C ALA A 407 120.48 -25.67 -48.27
N GLU A 408 120.74 -24.54 -48.95
CA GLU A 408 121.76 -24.44 -50.01
C GLU A 408 123.20 -24.38 -49.46
N LEU A 409 123.40 -24.06 -48.18
CA LEU A 409 124.73 -23.89 -47.58
C LEU A 409 125.43 -25.20 -47.19
N GLY A 410 124.71 -26.31 -47.00
CA GLY A 410 125.32 -27.65 -46.88
C GLY A 410 126.42 -27.84 -45.82
N VAL A 411 126.44 -27.05 -44.73
CA VAL A 411 127.43 -27.17 -43.65
C VAL A 411 126.73 -27.41 -42.30
N ASP A 412 127.08 -28.50 -41.61
CA ASP A 412 126.57 -28.83 -40.26
C ASP A 412 127.39 -28.20 -39.11
N VAL A 413 128.44 -27.45 -39.43
CA VAL A 413 129.29 -26.79 -38.43
C VAL A 413 129.47 -25.32 -38.79
N ALA A 414 129.10 -24.43 -37.87
CA ALA A 414 129.27 -23.00 -38.04
C ALA A 414 130.76 -22.65 -38.12
N ALA A 415 131.21 -22.15 -39.27
CA ALA A 415 132.51 -21.50 -39.38
C ALA A 415 132.47 -20.16 -38.60
N PRO A 416 133.60 -19.72 -38.01
CA PRO A 416 133.67 -18.42 -37.35
C PRO A 416 133.30 -17.29 -38.32
N ASP A 417 132.49 -16.34 -37.83
CA ASP A 417 131.96 -15.21 -38.61
C ASP A 417 133.10 -14.46 -39.33
N PRO A 418 133.11 -14.44 -40.68
CA PRO A 418 134.16 -13.77 -41.43
C PRO A 418 134.10 -12.23 -41.34
N GLY A 419 133.06 -11.65 -40.71
CA GLY A 419 132.95 -10.20 -40.48
C GLY A 419 132.78 -9.40 -41.78
N GLY A 420 131.57 -8.96 -42.08
CA GLY A 420 131.28 -8.14 -43.27
C GLY A 420 129.80 -8.01 -43.59
N SER A 421 129.45 -7.19 -44.58
CA SER A 421 128.08 -7.09 -45.09
C SER A 421 127.64 -8.40 -45.74
N LEU A 422 126.48 -8.91 -45.34
CA LEU A 422 125.89 -10.18 -45.81
C LEU A 422 125.75 -10.24 -47.34
N GLU A 423 125.57 -9.10 -48.00
CA GLU A 423 125.50 -9.03 -49.47
C GLU A 423 126.84 -9.32 -50.17
N VAL A 424 127.96 -9.01 -49.53
CA VAL A 424 129.31 -9.28 -50.09
C VAL A 424 129.61 -10.78 -50.02
N VAL A 425 129.24 -11.42 -48.92
CA VAL A 425 129.37 -12.88 -48.74
C VAL A 425 128.45 -13.63 -49.71
N ARG A 426 127.20 -13.16 -49.90
CA ARG A 426 126.26 -13.72 -50.89
C ARG A 426 126.83 -13.74 -52.30
N ARG A 427 127.44 -12.64 -52.75
CA ARG A 427 128.03 -12.56 -54.11
C ARG A 427 129.20 -13.53 -54.28
N GLY A 428 130.03 -13.68 -53.25
CA GLY A 428 131.14 -14.64 -53.26
C GLY A 428 130.69 -16.09 -53.33
N TRP A 429 129.65 -16.45 -52.55
CA TRP A 429 129.09 -17.81 -52.57
C TRP A 429 128.40 -18.14 -53.89
N THR A 430 127.62 -17.22 -54.47
CA THR A 430 126.98 -17.44 -55.78
C THR A 430 128.01 -17.66 -56.90
N ALA A 431 129.13 -16.91 -56.89
CA ALA A 431 130.19 -17.09 -57.88
C ALA A 431 130.84 -18.48 -57.80
N LEU A 432 131.10 -18.97 -56.58
CA LEU A 432 131.67 -20.31 -56.34
C LEU A 432 130.67 -21.43 -56.68
N ARG A 433 129.38 -21.22 -56.42
CA ARG A 433 128.33 -22.19 -56.76
C ARG A 433 128.14 -22.31 -58.27
N ASP A 434 128.22 -21.19 -58.99
CA ASP A 434 128.12 -21.19 -60.45
C ASP A 434 129.36 -21.85 -61.09
N GLU A 435 130.57 -21.66 -60.51
CA GLU A 435 131.77 -22.42 -60.90
C GLU A 435 131.63 -23.94 -60.65
N LEU A 436 131.07 -24.34 -59.50
CA LEU A 436 130.82 -25.76 -59.19
C LEU A 436 129.77 -26.35 -60.15
N HIS A 437 128.69 -25.61 -60.41
CA HIS A 437 127.62 -26.05 -61.30
C HIS A 437 128.09 -26.14 -62.76
N ASP A 438 128.98 -25.26 -63.20
CA ASP A 438 129.65 -25.36 -64.50
C ASP A 438 130.60 -26.58 -64.58
N ALA A 439 131.27 -26.93 -63.48
CA ALA A 439 132.14 -28.12 -63.39
C ALA A 439 131.35 -29.44 -63.35
N GLU A 440 130.12 -29.44 -62.83
CA GLU A 440 129.25 -30.62 -62.72
C GLU A 440 128.46 -30.93 -64.00
N ARG A 441 128.43 -30.02 -64.98
CA ARG A 441 127.80 -30.25 -66.31
C ARG A 441 128.58 -31.29 -67.11
N GLY A 442 128.29 -32.56 -66.87
CA GLY A 442 128.84 -33.70 -67.61
C GLY A 442 128.80 -35.04 -66.87
N LEU A 443 128.44 -35.06 -65.57
CA LEU A 443 128.38 -36.28 -64.75
C LEU A 443 127.01 -36.96 -64.83
N VAL A 444 127.01 -38.29 -65.00
CA VAL A 444 125.78 -39.11 -65.16
C VAL A 444 125.02 -39.25 -63.83
N GLU A 445 125.75 -39.19 -62.71
CA GLU A 445 125.26 -39.26 -61.35
C GLU A 445 124.38 -38.06 -60.98
N ALA A 446 124.73 -36.87 -61.49
CA ALA A 446 123.92 -35.65 -61.33
C ALA A 446 122.54 -35.78 -61.99
N GLY A 447 122.48 -36.42 -63.17
CA GLY A 447 121.22 -36.70 -63.87
C GLY A 447 120.36 -37.79 -63.23
N VAL A 448 120.90 -38.62 -62.34
CA VAL A 448 120.13 -39.59 -61.53
C VAL A 448 119.51 -38.90 -60.32
N LEU A 449 120.26 -38.02 -59.65
CA LEU A 449 119.77 -37.24 -58.52
C LEU A 449 118.64 -36.29 -58.94
N GLU A 450 118.77 -35.65 -60.09
CA GLU A 450 117.75 -34.76 -60.64
C GLU A 450 116.44 -35.51 -60.98
N ARG A 451 116.54 -36.75 -61.48
CA ARG A 451 115.38 -37.62 -61.71
C ARG A 451 114.71 -38.06 -60.42
N ALA A 452 115.48 -38.41 -59.38
CA ALA A 452 114.94 -38.76 -58.07
C ALA A 452 114.22 -37.57 -57.41
N GLY A 453 114.79 -36.36 -57.51
CA GLY A 453 114.16 -35.12 -57.02
C GLY A 453 112.85 -34.81 -57.74
N ARG A 454 112.79 -35.03 -59.06
CA ARG A 454 111.57 -34.83 -59.86
C ARG A 454 110.45 -35.80 -59.46
N HIS A 455 110.80 -37.07 -59.21
CA HIS A 455 109.84 -38.09 -58.78
C HIS A 455 109.28 -37.83 -57.37
N LEU A 456 110.12 -37.36 -56.44
CA LEU A 456 109.68 -36.94 -55.11
C LEU A 456 108.70 -35.75 -55.17
N GLY A 457 108.97 -34.78 -56.05
CA GLY A 457 108.11 -33.63 -56.28
C GLY A 457 106.74 -33.99 -56.85
N GLU A 458 106.67 -34.96 -57.77
CA GLU A 458 105.39 -35.48 -58.31
C GLU A 458 104.54 -36.16 -57.23
N LEU A 459 105.15 -36.89 -56.30
CA LEU A 459 104.44 -37.53 -55.17
C LEU A 459 103.95 -36.50 -54.15
N GLN A 460 104.75 -35.48 -53.84
CA GLN A 460 104.37 -34.39 -52.93
C GLN A 460 103.23 -33.53 -53.49
N ALA A 461 103.16 -33.33 -54.81
CA ALA A 461 102.07 -32.60 -55.47
C ALA A 461 100.72 -33.34 -55.44
N ARG A 462 100.71 -34.65 -55.20
CA ARG A 462 99.47 -35.46 -55.12
C ARG A 462 98.87 -35.52 -53.72
N LEU A 463 99.66 -35.28 -52.68
CA LEU A 463 99.25 -35.32 -51.27
C LEU A 463 98.08 -34.37 -50.93
N PRO A 464 98.02 -33.12 -51.45
CA PRO A 464 96.93 -32.18 -51.16
C PRO A 464 95.55 -32.57 -51.74
N ARG A 465 95.46 -33.61 -52.57
CA ARG A 465 94.18 -34.09 -53.14
C ARG A 465 93.34 -34.89 -52.14
N HIS A 466 93.91 -35.25 -51.00
CA HIS A 466 93.23 -35.96 -49.93
C HIS A 466 92.90 -35.01 -48.77
N THR A 467 91.80 -35.26 -48.06
CA THR A 467 91.38 -34.38 -46.97
C THR A 467 92.38 -34.44 -45.80
N PRO A 468 92.60 -33.34 -45.06
CA PRO A 468 93.56 -33.29 -43.95
C PRO A 468 93.31 -34.39 -42.91
N ALA A 469 92.04 -34.67 -42.60
CA ALA A 469 91.64 -35.72 -41.67
C ALA A 469 91.92 -37.15 -42.18
N ALA A 470 91.99 -37.35 -43.51
CA ALA A 470 92.36 -38.62 -44.12
C ALA A 470 93.89 -38.80 -44.16
N ILE A 471 94.65 -37.72 -44.35
CA ILE A 471 96.13 -37.74 -44.31
C ILE A 471 96.59 -38.03 -42.88
N GLU A 472 96.04 -37.32 -41.88
CA GLU A 472 96.36 -37.50 -40.47
C GLU A 472 96.01 -38.92 -39.98
N ARG A 473 94.85 -39.47 -40.40
CA ARG A 473 94.51 -40.87 -40.11
C ARG A 473 95.38 -41.86 -40.87
N ALA A 474 95.79 -41.56 -42.10
CA ALA A 474 96.68 -42.42 -42.87
C ALA A 474 98.10 -42.45 -42.27
N GLU A 475 98.60 -41.35 -41.72
CA GLU A 475 99.87 -41.30 -40.98
C GLU A 475 99.82 -42.14 -39.70
N VAL A 476 98.73 -42.05 -38.94
CA VAL A 476 98.53 -42.88 -37.74
C VAL A 476 98.43 -44.36 -38.11
N LEU A 477 97.67 -44.70 -39.17
CA LEU A 477 97.53 -46.07 -39.65
C LEU A 477 98.82 -46.63 -40.27
N ALA A 478 99.63 -45.80 -40.94
CA ALA A 478 100.92 -46.21 -41.49
C ALA A 478 101.94 -46.58 -40.39
N GLY A 479 101.72 -46.11 -39.16
CA GLY A 479 102.51 -46.48 -37.98
C GLY A 479 102.14 -47.80 -37.33
N THR A 480 101.05 -48.47 -37.76
CA THR A 480 100.62 -49.74 -37.16
C THR A 480 101.07 -50.96 -37.96
N ILE A 481 101.26 -52.09 -37.27
CA ILE A 481 101.72 -53.35 -37.89
C ILE A 481 100.72 -53.81 -38.97
N GLU A 482 99.43 -53.50 -38.79
CA GLU A 482 98.37 -53.84 -39.74
C GLU A 482 98.50 -53.13 -41.10
N ALA A 483 99.32 -52.07 -41.23
CA ALA A 483 99.57 -51.37 -42.48
C ALA A 483 100.80 -51.86 -43.25
N SER A 484 101.63 -52.72 -42.65
CA SER A 484 102.92 -53.17 -43.19
C SER A 484 102.82 -54.05 -44.45
N SER A 485 101.70 -54.75 -44.66
CA SER A 485 101.44 -55.55 -45.87
C SER A 485 100.00 -55.39 -46.39
N ALA A 486 99.79 -55.70 -47.68
CA ALA A 486 98.46 -55.65 -48.29
C ALA A 486 97.50 -56.70 -47.71
N GLU A 487 98.02 -57.87 -47.31
CA GLU A 487 97.20 -58.90 -46.67
C GLU A 487 96.72 -58.46 -45.28
N LEU A 488 97.60 -57.82 -44.50
CA LEU A 488 97.29 -57.37 -43.14
C LEU A 488 96.24 -56.24 -43.12
N ARG A 489 96.30 -55.30 -44.07
CA ARG A 489 95.26 -54.27 -44.23
C ARG A 489 93.89 -54.86 -44.53
N THR A 490 93.86 -55.90 -45.35
CA THR A 490 92.63 -56.59 -45.72
C THR A 490 92.07 -57.42 -44.55
N ALA A 491 92.94 -57.98 -43.70
CA ALA A 491 92.55 -58.69 -42.49
C ALA A 491 91.96 -57.74 -41.43
N ALA A 492 92.59 -56.59 -41.19
CA ALA A 492 92.10 -55.56 -40.27
C ALA A 492 90.72 -55.02 -40.68
N GLN A 493 90.50 -54.78 -41.99
CA GLN A 493 89.17 -54.40 -42.50
C GLN A 493 88.10 -55.47 -42.29
N ARG A 494 88.44 -56.76 -42.40
CA ARG A 494 87.49 -57.86 -42.13
C ARG A 494 87.17 -57.97 -40.65
N GLN A 495 88.14 -57.78 -39.77
CA GLN A 495 87.93 -57.80 -38.32
C GLN A 495 87.02 -56.65 -37.88
N ALA A 496 87.31 -55.42 -38.30
CA ALA A 496 86.47 -54.25 -37.99
C ALA A 496 85.02 -54.41 -38.49
N ARG A 497 84.81 -55.06 -39.65
CA ARG A 497 83.46 -55.37 -40.16
C ARG A 497 82.74 -56.44 -39.33
N ARG A 498 83.46 -57.41 -38.77
CA ARG A 498 82.87 -58.42 -37.87
C ARG A 498 82.48 -57.80 -36.54
N ASP A 499 83.35 -57.00 -35.94
CA ASP A 499 83.11 -56.34 -34.65
C ASP A 499 81.89 -55.40 -34.73
N ALA A 500 81.73 -54.67 -35.84
CA ALA A 500 80.56 -53.83 -36.08
C ALA A 500 79.25 -54.65 -36.20
N SER A 501 79.29 -55.79 -36.88
CA SER A 501 78.12 -56.68 -37.04
C SER A 501 77.72 -57.38 -35.74
N THR A 502 78.68 -57.69 -34.86
CA THR A 502 78.42 -58.23 -33.53
C THR A 502 77.76 -57.19 -32.63
N ALA A 503 78.26 -55.94 -32.62
CA ALA A 503 77.65 -54.86 -31.84
C ALA A 503 76.20 -54.53 -32.26
N GLU A 504 75.91 -54.58 -33.56
CA GLU A 504 74.55 -54.39 -34.09
C GLU A 504 73.61 -55.54 -33.68
N SER A 505 74.13 -56.78 -33.67
CA SER A 505 73.36 -57.95 -33.21
C SER A 505 73.07 -57.92 -31.71
N ASP A 506 74.02 -57.46 -30.89
CA ASP A 506 73.86 -57.33 -29.45
C ASP A 506 72.87 -56.21 -29.08
N GLN A 507 72.86 -55.09 -29.83
CA GLN A 507 71.85 -54.04 -29.68
C GLN A 507 70.44 -54.60 -29.93
N LEU A 508 70.24 -55.32 -31.03
CA LEU A 508 68.93 -55.90 -31.38
C LEU A 508 68.47 -56.96 -30.36
N ARG A 509 69.40 -57.69 -29.75
CA ARG A 509 69.13 -58.62 -28.65
C ARG A 509 68.69 -57.88 -27.38
N ALA A 510 69.40 -56.82 -26.99
CA ALA A 510 69.04 -56.00 -25.84
C ALA A 510 67.64 -55.35 -26.00
N GLU A 511 67.30 -54.89 -27.21
CA GLU A 511 65.95 -54.36 -27.51
C GLU A 511 64.85 -55.44 -27.44
N SER A 512 65.16 -56.67 -27.85
CA SER A 512 64.25 -57.82 -27.73
C SER A 512 64.04 -58.21 -26.27
N ASP A 513 65.10 -58.27 -25.48
CA ASP A 513 65.05 -58.63 -24.07
C ASP A 513 64.32 -57.56 -23.24
N GLN A 514 64.51 -56.27 -23.57
CA GLN A 514 63.74 -55.18 -22.98
C GLN A 514 62.24 -55.30 -23.27
N ARG A 515 61.85 -55.69 -24.50
CA ARG A 515 60.44 -55.92 -24.87
C ARG A 515 59.85 -57.13 -24.16
N ALA A 516 60.62 -58.21 -24.00
CA ALA A 516 60.21 -59.40 -23.24
C ALA A 516 60.04 -59.08 -21.75
N ALA A 517 60.98 -58.35 -21.14
CA ALA A 517 60.88 -57.90 -19.74
C ALA A 517 59.66 -57.00 -19.50
N ALA A 518 59.40 -56.04 -20.40
CA ALA A 518 58.25 -55.14 -20.31
C ALA A 518 56.89 -55.84 -20.55
N ALA A 519 56.86 -56.94 -21.31
CA ALA A 519 55.68 -57.80 -21.47
C ALA A 519 55.44 -58.67 -20.22
N THR A 520 56.52 -59.14 -19.58
CA THR A 520 56.47 -59.93 -18.34
C THR A 520 56.04 -59.09 -17.14
N GLU A 521 56.49 -57.82 -17.05
CA GLU A 521 56.06 -56.85 -16.04
C GLU A 521 54.56 -56.50 -16.18
N ARG A 522 54.04 -56.40 -17.41
CA ARG A 522 52.62 -56.17 -17.68
C ARG A 522 51.73 -57.36 -17.31
N SER A 523 52.25 -58.58 -17.38
CA SER A 523 51.54 -59.80 -16.93
C SER A 523 51.63 -60.06 -15.42
N ALA A 524 52.52 -59.36 -14.71
CA ALA A 524 52.81 -59.59 -13.28
C ALA A 524 52.25 -58.51 -12.34
N ARG A 525 51.33 -57.64 -12.81
CA ARG A 525 50.63 -56.64 -11.97
C ARG A 525 49.23 -57.14 -11.56
N PRO A 526 48.98 -57.49 -10.29
CA PRO A 526 47.63 -57.71 -9.77
C PRO A 526 47.05 -56.40 -9.22
N ALA A 527 45.76 -56.19 -9.48
CA ALA A 527 44.95 -55.21 -8.76
C ALA A 527 44.59 -55.76 -7.37
N ASP A 528 44.68 -54.87 -6.38
CA ASP A 528 44.20 -54.99 -5.00
C ASP A 528 44.93 -55.91 -3.99
N ARG A 529 45.75 -55.23 -3.17
CA ARG A 529 46.14 -55.47 -1.75
C ARG A 529 47.18 -56.55 -1.41
N PRO A 530 48.04 -56.28 -0.41
CA PRO A 530 49.36 -56.86 -0.30
C PRO A 530 49.41 -58.11 0.59
N ASN A 531 50.23 -59.07 0.17
CA ASN A 531 50.82 -60.12 0.99
C ASN A 531 49.86 -61.10 1.70
N HIS A 532 49.10 -61.83 0.91
CA HIS A 532 48.82 -63.25 1.19
C HIS A 532 48.54 -63.97 -0.12
N VAL A 533 49.41 -64.90 -0.53
CA VAL A 533 48.96 -65.94 -1.46
C VAL A 533 48.18 -66.92 -0.58
N ASP A 534 46.86 -66.95 -0.75
CA ASP A 534 46.03 -67.97 -0.12
C ASP A 534 46.37 -69.34 -0.74
N LEU A 535 47.34 -70.03 -0.14
CA LEU A 535 47.77 -71.36 -0.54
C LEU A 535 46.69 -72.43 -0.24
N ALA A 536 45.54 -72.06 0.35
CA ALA A 536 44.45 -72.99 0.56
C ALA A 536 43.81 -73.48 -0.77
N ASN A 537 43.98 -72.74 -1.86
CA ASN A 537 43.33 -73.02 -3.15
C ASN A 537 44.23 -73.70 -4.20
N VAL A 538 45.49 -74.02 -3.85
CA VAL A 538 46.43 -74.70 -4.75
C VAL A 538 46.65 -76.13 -4.24
N PRO A 539 46.10 -77.17 -4.91
CA PRO A 539 46.11 -78.56 -4.42
C PRO A 539 47.51 -79.12 -4.15
N GLU A 540 48.53 -78.61 -4.84
CA GLU A 540 49.93 -79.08 -4.76
C GLU A 540 50.64 -78.71 -3.45
N TRP A 541 50.13 -77.72 -2.70
CA TRP A 541 50.74 -77.22 -1.45
C TRP A 541 49.99 -77.67 -0.19
N ARG A 542 48.95 -78.50 -0.34
CA ARG A 542 48.26 -79.13 0.78
C ARG A 542 48.94 -80.45 1.14
N PRO A 543 49.36 -80.66 2.41
CA PRO A 543 49.92 -81.95 2.82
C PRO A 543 48.82 -83.02 2.81
N ALA A 544 48.98 -84.06 2.01
CA ALA A 544 48.09 -85.22 2.01
C ALA A 544 48.26 -86.11 3.26
N ASP A 545 49.40 -85.99 3.97
CA ASP A 545 49.75 -86.73 5.19
C ASP A 545 50.73 -85.90 6.06
N PRO A 546 50.78 -86.07 7.40
CA PRO A 546 51.66 -85.29 8.30
C PRO A 546 53.15 -85.40 7.98
N ALA A 547 53.59 -86.50 7.36
CA ALA A 547 54.99 -86.72 6.97
C ALA A 547 55.46 -85.82 5.81
N ASN A 548 54.54 -85.33 4.97
CA ASN A 548 54.86 -84.53 3.78
C ASN A 548 55.05 -83.03 4.06
N ILE A 549 54.81 -82.58 5.29
CA ILE A 549 54.89 -81.16 5.67
C ILE A 549 56.31 -80.60 5.54
N PHE A 550 57.34 -81.36 5.93
CA PHE A 550 58.73 -80.90 5.87
C PHE A 550 59.24 -80.71 4.44
N ALA A 551 58.93 -81.63 3.52
CA ALA A 551 59.34 -81.51 2.12
C ALA A 551 58.62 -80.35 1.40
N ILE A 552 57.38 -80.05 1.78
CA ILE A 552 56.65 -78.89 1.27
C ILE A 552 57.25 -77.59 1.79
N LEU A 553 57.63 -77.51 3.07
CA LEU A 553 58.27 -76.33 3.66
C LEU A 553 59.64 -76.04 3.03
N GLU A 554 60.48 -77.06 2.83
CA GLU A 554 61.79 -76.89 2.18
C GLU A 554 61.67 -76.36 0.75
N ARG A 555 60.70 -76.87 -0.03
CA ARG A 555 60.39 -76.34 -1.37
C ARG A 555 59.89 -74.90 -1.34
N LEU A 556 59.16 -74.52 -0.30
CA LEU A 556 58.63 -73.16 -0.13
C LEU A 556 59.74 -72.18 0.26
N GLU A 557 60.69 -72.62 1.08
CA GLU A 557 61.90 -71.85 1.41
C GLU A 557 62.80 -71.62 0.20
N ILE A 558 63.05 -72.66 -0.61
CA ILE A 558 63.80 -72.54 -1.87
C ILE A 558 63.09 -71.54 -2.81
N ARG A 559 61.76 -71.66 -2.95
CA ARG A 559 61.00 -70.76 -3.81
C ARG A 559 61.01 -69.31 -3.31
N ASN A 560 60.97 -69.09 -2.01
CA ASN A 560 61.08 -67.76 -1.41
C ASN A 560 62.49 -67.16 -1.63
N ALA A 561 63.54 -67.97 -1.51
CA ALA A 561 64.91 -67.52 -1.78
C ALA A 561 65.11 -67.13 -3.26
N GLU A 562 64.55 -67.89 -4.20
CA GLU A 562 64.57 -67.55 -5.64
C GLU A 562 63.84 -66.24 -5.93
N LEU A 563 62.66 -66.02 -5.32
CA LEU A 563 61.88 -64.80 -5.51
C LEU A 563 62.56 -63.57 -4.90
N LEU A 564 63.24 -63.72 -3.76
CA LEU A 564 64.05 -62.67 -3.16
C LEU A 564 65.24 -62.29 -4.05
N ALA A 565 65.98 -63.28 -4.58
CA ALA A 565 67.11 -63.02 -5.48
C ALA A 565 66.66 -62.35 -6.79
N ALA A 566 65.53 -62.77 -7.36
CA ALA A 566 64.97 -62.16 -8.56
C ALA A 566 64.52 -60.71 -8.31
N ARG A 567 63.94 -60.44 -7.14
CA ARG A 567 63.55 -59.09 -6.72
C ARG A 567 64.77 -58.18 -6.55
N GLU A 568 65.81 -58.64 -5.86
CA GLU A 568 67.03 -57.85 -5.67
C GLU A 568 67.75 -57.54 -6.99
N ALA A 569 67.71 -58.46 -7.96
CA ALA A 569 68.27 -58.22 -9.29
C ALA A 569 67.45 -57.18 -10.08
N ALA A 570 66.12 -57.23 -9.97
CA ALA A 570 65.24 -56.24 -10.60
C ALA A 570 65.39 -54.84 -9.98
N GLU A 571 65.50 -54.76 -8.65
CA GLU A 571 65.74 -53.49 -7.95
C GLU A 571 67.09 -52.88 -8.36
N ARG A 572 68.15 -53.70 -8.50
CA ARG A 572 69.47 -53.24 -9.01
C ARG A 572 69.40 -52.70 -10.43
N ALA A 573 68.74 -53.41 -11.34
CA ALA A 573 68.56 -52.96 -12.72
C ALA A 573 67.74 -51.66 -12.81
N GLU A 574 66.78 -51.46 -11.91
CA GLU A 574 66.01 -50.21 -11.83
C GLU A 574 66.88 -49.04 -11.36
N THR A 575 67.75 -49.24 -10.37
CA THR A 575 68.72 -48.21 -9.95
C THR A 575 69.69 -47.84 -11.07
N ASP A 576 70.28 -48.82 -11.76
CA ASP A 576 71.21 -48.55 -12.87
C ASP A 576 70.51 -47.81 -14.02
N ALA A 577 69.26 -48.16 -14.32
CA ALA A 577 68.46 -47.47 -15.34
C ALA A 577 68.12 -46.02 -14.94
N ARG A 578 67.89 -45.75 -13.65
CA ARG A 578 67.68 -44.38 -13.15
C ARG A 578 68.95 -43.56 -13.22
N GLU A 579 70.10 -44.11 -12.83
CA GLU A 579 71.39 -43.40 -12.93
C GLU A 579 71.74 -43.06 -14.39
N LEU A 580 71.48 -43.98 -15.33
CA LEU A 580 71.66 -43.73 -16.76
C LEU A 580 70.68 -42.67 -17.29
N HIS A 581 69.41 -42.72 -16.84
CA HIS A 581 68.42 -41.70 -17.19
C HIS A 581 68.83 -40.31 -16.71
N ASP A 582 69.34 -40.20 -15.49
CA ASP A 582 69.80 -38.95 -14.91
C ASP A 582 71.02 -38.39 -15.66
N LEU A 583 71.97 -39.25 -16.07
CA LEU A 583 73.10 -38.88 -16.94
C LEU A 583 72.64 -38.39 -18.31
N VAL A 584 71.73 -39.10 -18.96
CA VAL A 584 71.19 -38.70 -20.28
C VAL A 584 70.36 -37.43 -20.17
N ALA A 585 69.59 -37.25 -19.10
CA ALA A 585 68.84 -36.02 -18.85
C ALA A 585 69.77 -34.82 -18.64
N ALA A 586 70.90 -35.01 -17.94
CA ALA A 586 71.94 -33.99 -17.79
C ALA A 586 72.57 -33.61 -19.14
N ASP A 587 72.85 -34.59 -20.01
CA ASP A 587 73.40 -34.36 -21.35
C ASP A 587 72.38 -33.69 -22.30
N VAL A 588 71.11 -34.09 -22.27
CA VAL A 588 70.03 -33.45 -23.04
C VAL A 588 69.82 -32.01 -22.58
N SER A 589 69.85 -31.75 -21.27
CA SER A 589 69.83 -30.39 -20.72
C SER A 589 71.04 -29.57 -21.17
N ALA A 590 72.24 -30.18 -21.22
CA ALA A 590 73.43 -29.53 -21.75
C ALA A 590 73.29 -29.17 -23.24
N LEU A 591 72.68 -30.05 -24.04
CA LEU A 591 72.46 -29.81 -25.46
C LEU A 591 71.38 -28.73 -25.72
N ALA A 592 70.30 -28.74 -24.94
CA ALA A 592 69.25 -27.71 -24.99
C ALA A 592 69.79 -26.32 -24.62
N ASP A 593 70.61 -26.24 -23.56
CA ASP A 593 71.32 -25.01 -23.18
C ASP A 593 72.24 -24.54 -24.32
N THR A 594 72.96 -25.46 -24.97
CA THR A 594 73.87 -25.13 -26.09
C THR A 594 73.10 -24.65 -27.33
N SER A 595 71.90 -25.18 -27.58
CA SER A 595 71.01 -24.76 -28.67
C SER A 595 70.45 -23.35 -28.45
N ALA A 596 70.03 -23.03 -27.22
CA ALA A 596 69.60 -21.68 -26.85
C ALA A 596 70.74 -20.63 -26.96
N MET A 597 71.99 -21.07 -26.85
CA MET A 597 73.20 -20.23 -26.99
C MET A 597 73.59 -19.91 -28.44
N TRP A 598 72.98 -20.53 -29.46
CA TRP A 598 73.38 -20.41 -30.89
C TRP A 598 72.47 -19.49 -31.72
N THR A 599 71.84 -18.50 -31.11
CA THR A 599 70.89 -17.58 -31.79
C THR A 599 71.54 -16.32 -32.39
N ALA A 600 72.86 -16.14 -32.28
CA ALA A 600 73.58 -15.01 -32.88
C ALA A 600 74.82 -15.47 -33.67
N ASP A 601 75.07 -14.81 -34.80
CA ASP A 601 76.29 -14.96 -35.60
C ASP A 601 77.52 -14.74 -34.72
N LYS A 602 78.41 -15.74 -34.66
CA LYS A 602 79.50 -15.83 -33.68
C LYS A 602 80.55 -14.71 -33.90
N PRO A 603 80.70 -13.70 -33.01
CA PRO A 603 81.91 -12.89 -33.05
C PRO A 603 83.07 -13.68 -32.42
N PRO A 604 84.31 -13.55 -32.93
CA PRO A 604 85.46 -14.21 -32.34
C PRO A 604 85.84 -13.52 -31.02
N THR A 605 85.45 -14.09 -29.89
CA THR A 605 85.91 -13.66 -28.56
C THR A 605 87.35 -14.12 -28.34
N VAL A 606 88.25 -13.19 -27.99
CA VAL A 606 89.68 -13.47 -27.75
C VAL A 606 90.00 -13.71 -26.26
N ALA A 607 89.08 -13.38 -25.35
CA ALA A 607 89.22 -13.68 -23.94
C ALA A 607 88.47 -14.98 -23.61
N LEU A 608 89.22 -16.00 -23.19
CA LEU A 608 88.63 -17.18 -22.56
C LEU A 608 87.95 -16.73 -21.27
N PHE A 609 86.74 -17.22 -21.01
CA PHE A 609 86.07 -16.97 -19.74
C PHE A 609 86.93 -17.58 -18.63
N ASP A 610 87.44 -16.75 -17.73
CA ASP A 610 88.41 -17.12 -16.70
C ASP A 610 87.73 -17.77 -15.49
N ALA A 611 87.10 -18.93 -15.73
CA ALA A 611 86.53 -19.82 -14.73
C ALA A 611 86.12 -21.16 -15.38
N THR A 612 85.56 -22.06 -14.59
CA THR A 612 85.07 -23.35 -15.09
C THR A 612 83.92 -23.18 -16.08
N LYS A 613 83.77 -24.18 -16.98
CA LYS A 613 82.67 -24.27 -17.95
C LYS A 613 81.30 -24.08 -17.29
N ASP A 614 81.11 -24.60 -16.08
CA ASP A 614 79.85 -24.51 -15.34
C ASP A 614 79.57 -23.09 -14.80
N ALA A 615 80.60 -22.34 -14.42
CA ALA A 615 80.46 -20.94 -14.01
C ALA A 615 80.06 -20.05 -15.21
N ALA A 616 80.64 -20.31 -16.39
CA ALA A 616 80.25 -19.62 -17.63
C ALA A 616 78.79 -19.90 -17.99
N ARG A 617 78.40 -21.18 -17.90
CA ARG A 617 77.04 -21.66 -18.18
C ARG A 617 76.02 -21.02 -17.23
N THR A 618 76.34 -20.94 -15.95
CA THR A 618 75.46 -20.36 -14.93
C THR A 618 75.26 -18.86 -15.16
N ARG A 619 76.35 -18.11 -15.35
CA ARG A 619 76.28 -16.67 -15.61
C ARG A 619 75.48 -16.33 -16.87
N MET A 620 75.60 -17.14 -17.93
CA MET A 620 74.84 -16.93 -19.16
C MET A 620 73.36 -17.25 -18.99
N ARG A 621 73.02 -18.31 -18.25
CA ARG A 621 71.61 -18.62 -17.89
C ARG A 621 70.96 -17.45 -17.15
N ASP A 622 71.68 -16.85 -16.21
CA ASP A 622 71.18 -15.70 -15.45
C ASP A 622 70.93 -14.47 -16.35
N LEU A 623 71.83 -14.21 -17.30
CA LEU A 623 71.66 -13.10 -18.27
C LEU A 623 70.47 -13.33 -19.22
N ILE A 624 70.31 -14.55 -19.74
CA ILE A 624 69.16 -14.91 -20.60
C ILE A 624 67.85 -14.83 -19.81
N ALA A 625 67.83 -15.30 -18.57
CA ALA A 625 66.67 -15.19 -17.70
C ALA A 625 66.31 -13.72 -17.41
N THR A 626 67.32 -12.88 -17.16
CA THR A 626 67.15 -11.44 -16.95
C THR A 626 66.58 -10.77 -18.19
N LEU A 627 67.11 -11.03 -19.38
CA LEU A 627 66.60 -10.50 -20.64
C LEU A 627 65.14 -10.92 -20.88
N ASN A 628 64.83 -12.20 -20.76
CA ASN A 628 63.47 -12.72 -20.94
C ASN A 628 62.48 -12.09 -19.94
N SER A 629 62.90 -11.88 -18.69
CA SER A 629 62.06 -11.22 -17.68
C SER A 629 61.82 -9.74 -18.02
N ALA A 630 62.83 -9.02 -18.51
CA ALA A 630 62.72 -7.62 -18.93
C ALA A 630 61.80 -7.48 -20.15
N GLU A 631 61.93 -8.35 -21.16
CA GLU A 631 61.04 -8.37 -22.33
C GLU A 631 59.59 -8.71 -21.97
N LYS A 632 59.38 -9.60 -20.99
CA LYS A 632 58.03 -9.91 -20.49
C LYS A 632 57.43 -8.70 -19.77
N ALA A 633 58.21 -8.03 -18.92
CA ALA A 633 57.76 -6.83 -18.22
C ALA A 633 57.44 -5.68 -19.19
N GLU A 634 58.25 -5.48 -20.23
CA GLU A 634 58.00 -4.49 -21.27
C GLU A 634 56.71 -4.78 -22.05
N ARG A 635 56.48 -6.04 -22.43
CA ARG A 635 55.23 -6.47 -23.09
C ARG A 635 54.01 -6.19 -22.21
N GLN A 636 54.07 -6.59 -20.94
CA GLN A 636 52.99 -6.35 -19.98
C GLN A 636 52.70 -4.85 -19.78
N ALA A 637 53.74 -4.02 -19.70
CA ALA A 637 53.57 -2.57 -19.57
C ALA A 637 52.95 -1.95 -20.83
N ARG A 638 53.31 -2.44 -22.01
CA ARG A 638 52.74 -2.00 -23.29
C ARG A 638 51.27 -2.40 -23.42
N ASP A 639 50.92 -3.63 -23.03
CA ASP A 639 49.53 -4.10 -23.01
C ASP A 639 48.68 -3.28 -22.03
N ALA A 640 49.17 -3.06 -20.81
CA ALA A 640 48.46 -2.24 -19.82
C ALA A 640 48.23 -0.79 -20.28
N LEU A 641 49.21 -0.19 -20.97
CA LEU A 641 49.06 1.14 -21.56
C LEU A 641 47.98 1.17 -22.65
N ARG A 642 47.97 0.16 -23.54
CA ARG A 642 46.95 0.03 -24.58
C ARG A 642 45.55 -0.09 -23.97
N ASP A 643 45.41 -0.92 -22.95
CA ASP A 643 44.13 -1.18 -22.31
C ASP A 643 43.62 0.09 -21.59
N ALA A 644 44.48 0.82 -20.88
CA ALA A 644 44.13 2.09 -20.25
C ALA A 644 43.70 3.17 -21.27
N VAL A 645 44.34 3.22 -22.45
CA VAL A 645 43.93 4.10 -23.55
C VAL A 645 42.55 3.67 -24.09
N ALA A 646 42.33 2.37 -24.29
CA ALA A 646 41.05 1.84 -24.76
C ALA A 646 39.90 2.15 -23.79
N ASP A 647 40.12 1.96 -22.49
CA ASP A 647 39.14 2.27 -21.43
C ASP A 647 38.81 3.77 -21.41
N THR A 648 39.83 4.62 -21.55
CA THR A 648 39.63 6.08 -21.62
C THR A 648 38.79 6.46 -22.85
N ARG A 649 39.02 5.81 -24.00
CA ARG A 649 38.22 6.03 -25.22
C ARG A 649 36.78 5.56 -25.05
N ALA A 650 36.58 4.39 -24.45
CA ALA A 650 35.25 3.86 -24.17
C ALA A 650 34.47 4.78 -23.23
N ALA A 651 35.10 5.28 -22.16
CA ALA A 651 34.50 6.22 -21.22
C ALA A 651 34.10 7.55 -21.89
N VAL A 652 34.93 8.07 -22.78
CA VAL A 652 34.67 9.31 -23.52
C VAL A 652 33.58 9.13 -24.59
N ALA A 653 33.45 7.93 -25.16
CA ALA A 653 32.45 7.60 -26.17
C ALA A 653 31.07 7.24 -25.59
N ASP A 654 30.94 7.14 -24.27
CA ASP A 654 29.67 6.83 -23.60
C ASP A 654 28.60 7.89 -23.96
N PRO A 655 27.41 7.49 -24.43
CA PRO A 655 26.33 8.40 -24.80
C PRO A 655 25.93 9.39 -23.70
N ARG A 656 26.13 9.04 -22.43
CA ARG A 656 25.81 9.91 -21.27
C ARG A 656 26.59 11.22 -21.26
N TRP A 657 27.77 11.25 -21.86
CA TRP A 657 28.64 12.43 -21.90
C TRP A 657 28.61 13.16 -23.24
N ARG A 658 27.75 12.73 -24.18
CA ARG A 658 27.71 13.29 -25.55
C ARG A 658 27.47 14.80 -25.54
N ASP A 659 26.52 15.24 -24.73
CA ASP A 659 26.04 16.63 -24.65
C ASP A 659 26.84 17.48 -23.65
N LEU A 660 27.92 16.93 -23.08
CA LEU A 660 28.78 17.68 -22.17
C LEU A 660 29.72 18.59 -22.98
N ASP A 661 29.39 19.88 -23.04
CA ASP A 661 30.15 20.93 -23.74
C ASP A 661 31.44 21.38 -23.00
N ALA A 662 31.92 20.59 -22.06
CA ALA A 662 33.15 20.89 -21.34
C ALA A 662 34.38 20.89 -22.29
N PRO A 663 35.23 21.93 -22.29
CA PRO A 663 36.42 21.99 -23.14
C PRO A 663 37.35 20.77 -22.99
N VAL A 664 37.44 20.21 -21.78
CA VAL A 664 38.24 19.01 -21.49
C VAL A 664 37.65 17.76 -22.15
N ALA A 665 36.32 17.62 -22.19
CA ALA A 665 35.63 16.50 -22.83
C ALA A 665 35.74 16.56 -24.37
N ILE A 666 35.71 17.76 -24.95
CA ILE A 666 35.95 17.99 -26.38
C ILE A 666 37.42 17.69 -26.74
N ARG A 667 38.36 18.09 -25.89
CA ARG A 667 39.79 17.82 -26.06
C ARG A 667 40.10 16.31 -26.00
N LEU A 668 39.55 15.59 -25.03
CA LEU A 668 39.70 14.13 -24.93
C LEU A 668 39.17 13.37 -26.16
N ARG A 669 38.05 13.85 -26.73
CA ARG A 669 37.47 13.27 -27.97
C ARG A 669 38.36 13.46 -29.20
N SER A 670 39.14 14.54 -29.25
CA SER A 670 39.90 14.95 -30.44
C SER A 670 41.38 14.54 -30.45
N LEU A 671 41.98 14.29 -29.28
CA LEU A 671 43.38 13.85 -29.17
C LEU A 671 43.60 12.48 -29.82
N ARG A 672 44.80 12.21 -30.36
CA ARG A 672 45.25 10.87 -30.79
C ARG A 672 45.87 10.11 -29.62
N ASP A 673 46.00 8.78 -29.72
CA ASP A 673 46.40 7.93 -28.59
C ASP A 673 47.77 8.30 -27.98
N GLY A 674 48.78 8.59 -28.81
CA GLY A 674 50.09 9.04 -28.32
C GLY A 674 50.07 10.42 -27.63
N GLU A 675 49.22 11.32 -28.12
CA GLU A 675 49.03 12.65 -27.53
C GLU A 675 48.25 12.57 -26.21
N LEU A 676 47.25 11.67 -26.14
CA LEU A 676 46.49 11.38 -24.94
C LEU A 676 47.40 10.88 -23.81
N VAL A 677 48.31 9.94 -24.10
CA VAL A 677 49.28 9.43 -23.12
C VAL A 677 50.21 10.54 -22.62
N THR A 678 50.62 11.45 -23.51
CA THR A 678 51.52 12.57 -23.17
C THR A 678 50.81 13.64 -22.33
N GLU A 679 49.55 13.97 -22.65
CA GLU A 679 48.75 14.97 -21.95
C GLU A 679 47.99 14.41 -20.72
N ALA A 680 48.04 13.09 -20.48
CA ALA A 680 47.21 12.39 -19.48
C ALA A 680 47.25 13.06 -18.10
N THR A 681 48.44 13.32 -17.55
CA THR A 681 48.59 13.93 -16.22
C THR A 681 47.98 15.33 -16.14
N ALA A 682 48.07 16.13 -17.22
CA ALA A 682 47.51 17.47 -17.25
C ALA A 682 45.98 17.44 -17.36
N LEU A 683 45.44 16.50 -18.13
CA LEU A 683 43.99 16.30 -18.27
C LEU A 683 43.37 15.77 -16.97
N THR A 684 44.01 14.80 -16.29
CA THR A 684 43.55 14.29 -14.99
C THR A 684 43.41 15.42 -13.97
N ARG A 685 44.43 16.28 -13.82
CA ARG A 685 44.35 17.43 -12.90
C ARG A 685 43.20 18.38 -13.22
N LYS A 686 42.91 18.62 -14.50
CA LYS A 686 41.79 19.48 -14.91
C LYS A 686 40.45 18.84 -14.57
N ILE A 687 40.30 17.53 -14.81
CA ILE A 687 39.09 16.78 -14.43
C ILE A 687 38.91 16.81 -12.92
N ASP A 688 39.97 16.60 -12.12
CA ASP A 688 39.90 16.63 -10.66
C ASP A 688 39.45 17.99 -10.11
N ILE A 689 39.89 19.08 -10.74
CA ILE A 689 39.42 20.43 -10.39
C ILE A 689 37.92 20.58 -10.70
N MET A 690 37.50 20.16 -11.91
CA MET A 690 36.10 20.21 -12.31
C MET A 690 35.20 19.34 -11.43
N THR A 691 35.63 18.12 -11.10
CA THR A 691 34.90 17.21 -10.21
C THR A 691 34.74 17.79 -8.82
N ARG A 692 35.79 18.42 -8.27
CA ARG A 692 35.68 19.12 -6.98
C ARG A 692 34.72 20.30 -7.04
N SER A 693 34.77 21.10 -8.10
CA SER A 693 33.84 22.22 -8.31
C SER A 693 32.40 21.72 -8.40
N ALA A 694 32.14 20.75 -9.28
CA ALA A 694 30.80 20.18 -9.48
C ALA A 694 30.26 19.54 -8.20
N ARG A 695 31.11 18.90 -7.39
CA ARG A 695 30.73 18.37 -6.08
C ARG A 695 30.35 19.49 -5.11
N GLY A 696 31.14 20.57 -5.07
CA GLY A 696 30.79 21.76 -4.27
C GLY A 696 29.49 22.40 -4.72
N ASP A 697 29.23 22.46 -6.03
CA ASP A 697 27.98 22.97 -6.58
C ASP A 697 26.78 22.08 -6.22
N LEU A 698 26.94 20.75 -6.26
CA LEU A 698 25.91 19.80 -5.82
C LEU A 698 25.63 19.91 -4.32
N ASP A 699 26.66 20.00 -3.48
CA ASP A 699 26.50 20.20 -2.03
C ASP A 699 25.78 21.53 -1.72
N SER A 700 26.09 22.58 -2.50
CA SER A 700 25.41 23.88 -2.42
C SER A 700 23.95 23.79 -2.87
N LEU A 701 23.65 23.07 -3.95
CA LEU A 701 22.28 22.81 -4.41
C LEU A 701 21.46 22.03 -3.39
N ASP A 702 22.04 21.01 -2.75
CA ASP A 702 21.37 20.24 -1.69
C ASP A 702 21.11 21.11 -0.44
N THR A 703 22.04 22.01 -0.13
CA THR A 703 21.85 23.02 0.92
C THR A 703 20.71 23.97 0.57
N HIS A 704 20.67 24.53 -0.63
CA HIS A 704 19.59 25.39 -1.09
C HIS A 704 18.24 24.67 -1.14
N ARG A 705 18.21 23.41 -1.61
CA ARG A 705 17.03 22.55 -1.61
C ARG A 705 16.49 22.35 -0.20
N THR A 706 17.38 22.10 0.76
CA THR A 706 17.04 21.98 2.19
C THR A 706 16.46 23.29 2.73
N VAL A 707 17.08 24.43 2.46
CA VAL A 707 16.57 25.75 2.90
C VAL A 707 15.19 26.05 2.30
N ILE A 708 15.01 25.80 1.00
CA ILE A 708 13.72 26.02 0.32
C ILE A 708 12.65 25.10 0.90
N ARG A 709 12.97 23.82 1.10
CA ARG A 709 12.06 22.84 1.71
C ARG A 709 11.65 23.28 3.11
N ASP A 710 12.59 23.66 3.97
CA ASP A 710 12.31 24.06 5.35
C ASP A 710 11.51 25.37 5.40
N GLY A 711 11.83 26.32 4.52
CA GLY A 711 11.04 27.53 4.30
C GLY A 711 9.61 27.22 3.86
N LEU A 712 9.43 26.27 2.94
CA LEU A 712 8.12 25.83 2.47
C LEU A 712 7.33 25.11 3.57
N VAL A 713 7.97 24.27 4.37
CA VAL A 713 7.36 23.64 5.56
C VAL A 713 6.85 24.71 6.52
N SER A 714 7.66 25.75 6.79
CA SER A 714 7.25 26.86 7.65
C SER A 714 6.08 27.62 7.05
N LEU A 715 6.13 27.95 5.77
CA LEU A 715 5.06 28.66 5.08
C LEU A 715 3.75 27.85 5.10
N CYS A 716 3.81 26.54 4.85
CA CYS A 716 2.64 25.66 4.94
C CYS A 716 2.06 25.62 6.35
N ARG A 717 2.92 25.56 7.38
CA ARG A 717 2.49 25.64 8.78
C ARG A 717 1.76 26.95 9.08
N ASP A 718 2.27 28.08 8.58
CA ASP A 718 1.64 29.39 8.75
C ASP A 718 0.29 29.47 8.02
N GLN A 719 0.20 28.92 6.80
CA GLN A 719 -1.07 28.85 6.07
C GLN A 719 -2.11 27.98 6.81
N ARG A 720 -1.71 26.80 7.32
CA ARG A 720 -2.61 25.96 8.15
C ARG A 720 -3.07 26.68 9.40
N ARG A 721 -2.17 27.42 10.07
CA ARG A 721 -2.53 28.27 11.23
C ARG A 721 -3.55 29.33 10.83
N LEU A 722 -3.35 30.00 9.70
CA LEU A 722 -4.26 31.01 9.16
C LEU A 722 -5.63 30.39 8.84
N LEU A 723 -5.69 29.20 8.25
CA LEU A 723 -6.95 28.48 8.00
C LEU A 723 -7.71 28.17 9.30
N ARG A 724 -7.02 27.74 10.36
CA ARG A 724 -7.62 27.57 11.69
C ARG A 724 -8.04 28.90 12.33
N GLU A 725 -7.33 29.97 12.01
CA GLU A 725 -7.65 31.32 12.47
C GLU A 725 -8.92 31.84 11.80
N VAL A 726 -9.12 31.58 10.51
CA VAL A 726 -10.37 31.88 9.78
C VAL A 726 -11.58 31.28 10.49
N SER A 727 -11.51 30.02 10.95
CA SER A 727 -12.60 29.44 11.74
C SER A 727 -12.78 30.05 13.12
N ARG A 728 -11.74 30.61 13.73
CA ARG A 728 -11.83 31.30 15.02
C ARG A 728 -12.36 32.73 14.88
N SER A 729 -11.89 33.47 13.88
CA SER A 729 -12.29 34.85 13.62
C SER A 729 -13.64 34.97 12.92
N SER A 730 -14.13 33.89 12.29
CA SER A 730 -15.48 33.82 11.74
C SER A 730 -16.56 33.52 12.80
N ARG A 731 -16.22 33.48 14.09
CA ARG A 731 -17.20 33.31 15.17
C ARG A 731 -18.15 34.49 15.19
N LEU A 732 -19.43 34.16 15.27
CA LEU A 732 -20.47 35.15 15.35
C LEU A 732 -20.42 35.89 16.69
N PRO A 733 -20.73 37.20 16.68
CA PRO A 733 -20.77 38.01 17.87
C PRO A 733 -21.85 37.49 18.84
N ASP A 734 -21.72 37.89 20.11
CA ASP A 734 -22.67 37.55 21.15
C ASP A 734 -24.05 38.21 20.89
N GLY A 735 -25.14 37.71 21.50
CA GLY A 735 -26.47 38.31 21.35
C GLY A 735 -27.31 37.85 20.13
N LEU A 736 -26.90 36.77 19.45
CA LEU A 736 -27.62 36.15 18.33
C LEU A 736 -28.37 34.86 18.72
N GLY A 737 -28.67 34.67 20.01
CA GLY A 737 -29.30 33.44 20.52
C GLY A 737 -28.38 32.23 20.41
N GLU A 738 -28.89 31.09 19.93
CA GLU A 738 -28.12 29.84 19.78
C GLU A 738 -26.95 29.93 18.77
N LEU A 739 -26.98 30.93 17.88
CA LEU A 739 -25.93 31.19 16.88
C LEU A 739 -24.72 31.93 17.47
N SER A 740 -24.85 32.50 18.68
CA SER A 740 -23.79 33.26 19.34
C SER A 740 -22.52 32.42 19.50
N LEU A 741 -21.36 33.02 19.23
CA LEU A 741 -20.03 32.39 19.35
C LEU A 741 -19.79 31.18 18.42
N ARG A 742 -20.74 30.82 17.55
CA ARG A 742 -20.58 29.74 16.57
C ARG A 742 -19.80 30.25 15.36
N PRO A 743 -18.86 29.46 14.80
CA PRO A 743 -18.11 29.87 13.62
C PRO A 743 -19.01 29.89 12.39
N ALA A 744 -18.99 30.96 11.59
CA ALA A 744 -19.72 31.03 10.32
C ALA A 744 -19.11 30.07 9.28
N VAL A 745 -17.79 29.86 9.33
CA VAL A 745 -17.07 28.92 8.46
C VAL A 745 -16.18 28.00 9.29
N LYS A 746 -16.43 26.69 9.21
CA LYS A 746 -15.60 25.66 9.80
C LYS A 746 -14.69 25.06 8.73
N ILE A 747 -13.39 25.12 8.94
CA ILE A 747 -12.38 24.48 8.12
C ILE A 747 -11.72 23.41 8.98
N LEU A 748 -11.94 22.15 8.65
CA LEU A 748 -11.44 20.99 9.38
C LEU A 748 -10.45 20.22 8.51
N PHE A 749 -9.27 19.94 9.08
CA PHE A 749 -8.22 19.15 8.46
C PHE A 749 -7.33 18.54 9.55
N ASP A 750 -6.74 17.39 9.23
CA ASP A 750 -5.81 16.68 10.09
C ASP A 750 -4.39 16.84 9.52
N GLU A 751 -3.42 17.17 10.37
CA GLU A 751 -2.04 17.40 9.92
C GLU A 751 -1.35 16.07 9.60
N ALA A 752 -0.66 16.01 8.46
CA ALA A 752 0.15 14.86 8.14
C ALA A 752 1.34 14.74 9.12
N PRO A 753 1.84 13.51 9.38
CA PRO A 753 3.07 13.32 10.13
C PRO A 753 4.21 14.14 9.53
N ALA A 754 5.07 14.71 10.38
CA ALA A 754 6.11 15.65 9.96
C ALA A 754 7.01 15.07 8.87
N ASP A 755 7.43 13.81 9.02
CA ASP A 755 8.31 13.14 8.05
C ASP A 755 7.63 12.92 6.70
N ALA A 756 6.35 12.54 6.70
CA ALA A 756 5.57 12.37 5.48
C ALA A 756 5.35 13.70 4.74
N ALA A 757 5.09 14.78 5.48
CA ALA A 757 4.96 16.13 4.93
C ALA A 757 6.28 16.62 4.31
N VAL A 758 7.41 16.42 5.01
CA VAL A 758 8.76 16.79 4.52
C VAL A 758 9.10 16.02 3.26
N ALA A 759 8.80 14.72 3.20
CA ALA A 759 9.06 13.89 2.02
C ALA A 759 8.26 14.37 0.80
N LYS A 760 6.94 14.60 0.95
CA LYS A 760 6.09 15.10 -0.14
C LYS A 760 6.50 16.49 -0.62
N LEU A 761 6.82 17.41 0.29
CA LEU A 761 7.29 18.74 -0.07
C LEU A 761 8.65 18.71 -0.79
N SER A 762 9.54 17.79 -0.41
CA SER A 762 10.82 17.60 -1.11
C SER A 762 10.59 17.19 -2.57
N GLN A 763 9.67 16.24 -2.81
CA GLN A 763 9.30 15.84 -4.18
C GLN A 763 8.68 16.99 -4.98
N ARG A 764 7.89 17.87 -4.34
CA ARG A 764 7.33 19.07 -5.00
C ARG A 764 8.40 20.06 -5.41
N VAL A 765 9.38 20.33 -4.54
CA VAL A 765 10.51 21.21 -4.85
C VAL A 765 11.25 20.70 -6.09
N ASP A 766 11.49 19.39 -6.19
CA ASP A 766 12.16 18.80 -7.35
C ASP A 766 11.32 18.91 -8.61
N ALA A 767 10.02 18.60 -8.53
CA ALA A 767 9.10 18.70 -9.67
C ALA A 767 8.99 20.14 -10.20
N TRP A 768 8.89 21.13 -9.31
CA TRP A 768 8.84 22.54 -9.69
C TRP A 768 10.17 23.04 -10.24
N ALA A 769 11.30 22.54 -9.75
CA ALA A 769 12.61 22.86 -10.31
C ALA A 769 12.72 22.42 -11.77
N VAL A 770 12.25 21.21 -12.10
CA VAL A 770 12.18 20.71 -13.49
C VAL A 770 11.19 21.51 -14.34
N GLU A 771 10.02 21.83 -13.79
CA GLU A 771 9.02 22.67 -14.48
C GLU A 771 9.60 24.06 -14.81
N LEU A 772 10.34 24.67 -13.88
CA LEU A 772 10.99 25.97 -14.06
C LEU A 772 12.17 25.93 -15.01
N ALA A 773 12.95 24.85 -15.00
CA ALA A 773 14.01 24.63 -15.98
C ALA A 773 13.46 24.59 -17.42
N THR A 774 12.22 24.10 -17.58
CA THR A 774 11.55 24.01 -18.89
C THR A 774 10.87 25.33 -19.29
N ASN A 775 10.26 26.06 -18.34
CA ASN A 775 9.62 27.35 -18.61
C ASN A 775 9.75 28.33 -17.42
N PRO A 776 10.82 29.15 -17.40
CA PRO A 776 11.10 30.05 -16.28
C PRO A 776 10.03 31.11 -16.05
N LYS A 777 9.27 31.48 -17.09
CA LYS A 777 8.24 32.52 -17.01
C LYS A 777 7.03 32.10 -16.17
N ARG A 778 6.87 30.82 -15.83
CA ARG A 778 5.76 30.35 -14.97
C ARG A 778 5.86 30.91 -13.54
N ALA A 779 7.07 31.12 -13.01
CA ALA A 779 7.26 31.69 -11.67
C ALA A 779 6.70 33.11 -11.53
N SER A 780 6.62 33.89 -12.61
CA SER A 780 6.15 35.28 -12.55
C SER A 780 4.62 35.40 -12.45
N SER A 781 3.88 34.35 -12.84
CA SER A 781 2.41 34.33 -12.70
C SER A 781 1.99 34.19 -11.23
N SER A 782 1.18 35.13 -10.76
CA SER A 782 0.61 35.09 -9.40
C SER A 782 -0.31 33.89 -9.20
N GLU A 783 -1.05 33.48 -10.23
CA GLU A 783 -1.96 32.33 -10.18
C GLU A 783 -1.18 31.03 -9.99
N VAL A 784 -0.06 30.87 -10.69
CA VAL A 784 0.79 29.68 -10.57
C VAL A 784 1.38 29.59 -9.16
N ARG A 785 1.88 30.70 -8.62
CA ARG A 785 2.41 30.74 -7.24
C ARG A 785 1.34 30.41 -6.21
N ALA A 786 0.13 30.92 -6.38
CA ALA A 786 -0.99 30.63 -5.49
C ALA A 786 -1.37 29.14 -5.56
N ARG A 787 -1.42 28.56 -6.76
CA ARG A 787 -1.67 27.13 -6.96
C ARG A 787 -0.59 26.28 -6.30
N TRP A 788 0.69 26.59 -6.52
CA TRP A 788 1.80 25.85 -5.90
C TRP A 788 1.74 25.88 -4.38
N LEU A 789 1.43 27.05 -3.79
CA LEU A 789 1.25 27.15 -2.35
C LEU A 789 0.06 26.32 -1.87
N ALA A 790 -1.07 26.35 -2.59
CA ALA A 790 -2.24 25.55 -2.26
C ALA A 790 -1.96 24.04 -2.33
N ASP A 791 -1.24 23.59 -3.37
CA ASP A 791 -0.84 22.19 -3.55
C ASP A 791 0.12 21.75 -2.43
N ALA A 792 1.13 22.56 -2.10
CA ALA A 792 2.03 22.25 -0.99
C ALA A 792 1.29 22.19 0.35
N VAL A 793 0.36 23.12 0.61
CA VAL A 793 -0.46 23.10 1.82
C VAL A 793 -1.34 21.85 1.87
N ARG A 794 -1.91 21.41 0.73
CA ARG A 794 -2.66 20.15 0.60
C ARG A 794 -1.79 18.92 0.89
N ASP A 795 -0.56 18.89 0.44
CA ASP A 795 0.33 17.74 0.66
C ASP A 795 0.75 17.58 2.14
N THR A 796 0.54 18.62 2.96
CA THR A 796 0.85 18.60 4.40
C THR A 796 -0.34 18.24 5.29
N VAL A 797 -1.47 17.84 4.72
CA VAL A 797 -2.65 17.35 5.45
C VAL A 797 -2.99 15.92 5.06
N ILE A 798 -3.66 15.20 5.96
CA ILE A 798 -4.10 13.83 5.75
C ILE A 798 -5.29 13.84 4.79
N ASP A 799 -5.18 13.08 3.71
CA ASP A 799 -6.29 12.88 2.78
C ASP A 799 -7.23 11.78 3.31
N ARG A 800 -8.49 12.15 3.59
CA ARG A 800 -9.47 11.24 4.21
C ARG A 800 -10.37 10.64 3.13
N PRO A 801 -10.61 9.30 3.11
CA PRO A 801 -11.25 8.59 2.00
C PRO A 801 -12.62 9.14 1.54
N LYS A 802 -13.42 9.69 2.47
CA LYS A 802 -14.78 10.22 2.18
C LYS A 802 -14.86 11.74 2.20
N ALA A 803 -13.94 12.41 2.90
CA ALA A 803 -14.01 13.83 3.20
C ALA A 803 -12.95 14.66 2.45
N GLY A 804 -12.00 14.00 1.79
CA GLY A 804 -10.86 14.63 1.15
C GLY A 804 -9.87 15.25 2.15
N PRO A 805 -8.93 16.08 1.66
CA PRO A 805 -7.90 16.71 2.49
C PRO A 805 -8.42 17.83 3.39
N TRP A 806 -9.60 18.39 3.08
CA TRP A 806 -10.22 19.47 3.85
C TRP A 806 -11.73 19.31 3.84
N THR A 807 -12.37 19.55 4.98
CA THR A 807 -13.82 19.71 5.06
C THR A 807 -14.12 21.17 5.38
N VAL A 808 -14.85 21.83 4.48
CA VAL A 808 -15.35 23.18 4.70
C VAL A 808 -16.84 23.05 4.96
N GLU A 809 -17.30 23.52 6.11
CA GLU A 809 -18.71 23.61 6.43
C GLU A 809 -19.08 25.07 6.70
N ILE A 810 -20.21 25.49 6.18
CA ILE A 810 -20.71 26.84 6.28
C ILE A 810 -22.02 26.81 7.09
N LEU A 811 -22.18 27.78 7.98
CA LEU A 811 -23.38 27.94 8.79
C LEU A 811 -24.57 28.30 7.90
N LYS A 812 -25.64 27.48 7.96
CA LYS A 812 -26.91 27.74 7.28
C LYS A 812 -27.79 28.63 8.16
N PRO A 813 -28.09 29.87 7.76
CA PRO A 813 -28.96 30.76 8.52
C PRO A 813 -30.41 30.25 8.44
N ARG A 814 -31.00 29.90 9.58
CA ARG A 814 -32.39 29.45 9.67
C ARG A 814 -33.25 30.46 10.40
N ILE A 815 -34.54 30.47 10.05
CA ILE A 815 -35.56 31.33 10.68
C ILE A 815 -35.77 30.96 12.15
N ASP A 816 -35.63 29.67 12.49
CA ASP A 816 -35.76 29.15 13.86
C ASP A 816 -34.54 29.43 14.75
N GLY A 817 -33.48 30.05 14.21
CA GLY A 817 -32.26 30.39 14.96
C GLY A 817 -31.39 29.19 15.33
N LYS A 818 -31.71 27.97 14.88
CA LYS A 818 -30.93 26.77 15.20
C LYS A 818 -29.66 26.68 14.36
N VAL A 819 -28.61 26.12 14.98
CA VAL A 819 -27.31 25.92 14.34
C VAL A 819 -27.37 24.72 13.39
N LEU A 820 -27.12 24.97 12.10
CA LEU A 820 -26.95 23.92 11.10
C LEU A 820 -25.75 24.27 10.22
N TYR A 821 -24.94 23.27 9.89
CA TYR A 821 -23.80 23.41 8.99
C TYR A 821 -24.03 22.57 7.74
N CYS A 822 -23.58 23.08 6.60
CA CYS A 822 -23.63 22.36 5.34
C CYS A 822 -22.40 22.69 4.50
N PRO A 823 -21.96 21.77 3.63
CA PRO A 823 -20.83 22.04 2.76
C PRO A 823 -21.22 23.02 1.64
N PRO A 824 -20.27 23.82 1.10
CA PRO A 824 -20.55 24.92 0.17
C PRO A 824 -21.23 24.50 -1.14
N ASP A 825 -20.99 23.28 -1.60
CA ASP A 825 -21.58 22.66 -2.78
C ASP A 825 -23.11 22.55 -2.70
N ARG A 826 -23.67 22.51 -1.49
CA ARG A 826 -25.12 22.41 -1.28
C ARG A 826 -25.85 23.76 -1.28
N ILE A 827 -25.11 24.88 -1.28
CA ILE A 827 -25.70 26.23 -1.26
C ILE A 827 -26.70 26.46 -2.40
N PRO A 828 -26.41 26.14 -3.68
CA PRO A 828 -27.34 26.39 -4.79
C PRO A 828 -28.63 25.57 -4.73
N HIS A 829 -28.64 24.47 -3.96
CA HIS A 829 -29.74 23.49 -3.94
C HIS A 829 -30.60 23.58 -2.67
N GLU A 830 -30.00 23.90 -1.53
CA GLU A 830 -30.69 23.85 -0.23
C GLU A 830 -31.02 25.22 0.40
N PHE A 831 -30.48 26.32 -0.12
CA PHE A 831 -30.64 27.65 0.46
C PHE A 831 -31.71 28.44 -0.29
N SER A 832 -32.63 29.06 0.45
CA SER A 832 -33.51 30.07 -0.13
C SER A 832 -32.72 31.34 -0.48
N GLY A 833 -33.25 32.18 -1.37
CA GLY A 833 -32.62 33.45 -1.75
C GLY A 833 -32.24 34.32 -0.54
N GLY A 834 -33.10 34.38 0.48
CA GLY A 834 -32.79 35.09 1.73
C GLY A 834 -31.73 34.44 2.60
N GLN A 835 -31.60 33.11 2.57
CA GLN A 835 -30.52 32.42 3.26
C GLN A 835 -29.18 32.65 2.57
N VAL A 836 -29.14 32.64 1.24
CA VAL A 836 -27.93 32.95 0.46
C VAL A 836 -27.44 34.38 0.76
N LEU A 837 -28.35 35.35 0.78
CA LEU A 837 -28.01 36.73 1.11
C LEU A 837 -27.46 36.86 2.54
N THR A 838 -28.17 36.29 3.52
CA THR A 838 -27.74 36.33 4.93
C THR A 838 -26.36 35.67 5.07
N LEU A 839 -26.13 34.57 4.35
CA LEU A 839 -24.84 33.90 4.30
C LEU A 839 -23.75 34.78 3.69
N ALA A 840 -24.03 35.50 2.60
CA ALA A 840 -23.06 36.40 1.98
C ALA A 840 -22.61 37.49 2.96
N VAL A 841 -23.53 38.07 3.73
CA VAL A 841 -23.21 39.05 4.78
C VAL A 841 -22.35 38.39 5.88
N LEU A 842 -22.72 37.19 6.35
CA LEU A 842 -21.94 36.41 7.34
C LEU A 842 -20.50 36.14 6.88
N VAL A 843 -20.33 35.65 5.66
CA VAL A 843 -19.01 35.34 5.08
C VAL A 843 -18.20 36.62 4.85
N TYR A 844 -18.84 37.71 4.40
CA TYR A 844 -18.18 39.00 4.26
C TYR A 844 -17.64 39.50 5.60
N CYS A 845 -18.47 39.47 6.65
CA CYS A 845 -18.06 39.86 8.01
C CYS A 845 -16.88 39.01 8.50
N ALA A 846 -16.96 37.69 8.31
CA ALA A 846 -15.89 36.76 8.68
C ALA A 846 -14.57 37.05 7.94
N LEU A 847 -14.62 37.19 6.61
CA LEU A 847 -13.43 37.48 5.79
C LEU A 847 -12.85 38.86 6.07
N SER A 848 -13.71 39.85 6.31
CA SER A 848 -13.30 41.19 6.73
C SER A 848 -12.57 41.14 8.08
N GLY A 849 -13.10 40.37 9.04
CA GLY A 849 -12.46 40.10 10.32
C GLY A 849 -11.07 39.46 10.18
N VAL A 850 -10.94 38.41 9.35
CA VAL A 850 -9.65 37.76 9.05
C VAL A 850 -8.67 38.76 8.42
N ARG A 851 -9.11 39.50 7.39
CA ARG A 851 -8.27 40.48 6.70
C ARG A 851 -7.83 41.60 7.63
N SER A 852 -8.70 42.00 8.55
CA SER A 852 -8.43 43.02 9.55
C SER A 852 -7.39 42.56 10.58
N ALA A 853 -7.51 41.32 11.08
CA ALA A 853 -6.57 40.71 12.02
C ALA A 853 -5.15 40.54 11.43
N HIS A 854 -5.05 40.24 10.13
CA HIS A 854 -3.78 40.03 9.44
C HIS A 854 -3.25 41.26 8.68
N ARG A 855 -3.86 42.44 8.85
CA ARG A 855 -3.40 43.66 8.18
C ARG A 855 -2.19 44.26 8.91
N PRO A 856 -1.09 44.60 8.20
CA PRO A 856 -0.02 45.40 8.78
C PRO A 856 -0.57 46.81 9.08
N GLY A 857 -0.63 47.17 10.37
CA GLY A 857 -1.24 48.42 10.86
C GLY A 857 -2.44 48.24 11.80
N GLY A 858 -2.83 47.01 12.10
CA GLY A 858 -3.86 46.68 13.10
C GLY A 858 -5.27 46.57 12.54
N ALA A 859 -6.19 46.13 13.40
CA ALA A 859 -7.58 45.87 13.03
C ALA A 859 -8.29 47.17 12.62
N ARG A 860 -8.95 47.15 11.45
CA ARG A 860 -9.93 48.15 11.02
C ARG A 860 -11.35 47.59 11.11
N PRO A 861 -12.35 48.44 11.38
CA PRO A 861 -13.75 48.01 11.34
C PRO A 861 -14.10 47.52 9.92
N PRO A 862 -15.00 46.53 9.80
CA PRO A 862 -15.58 46.16 8.52
C PRO A 862 -16.34 47.39 8.00
N GLY A 863 -16.03 47.83 6.77
CA GLY A 863 -16.55 49.08 6.22
C GLY A 863 -18.03 49.04 5.84
N THR A 864 -18.34 49.39 4.60
CA THR A 864 -19.72 49.41 4.08
C THR A 864 -19.95 48.27 3.09
N LEU A 865 -21.06 47.55 3.22
CA LEU A 865 -21.51 46.53 2.25
C LEU A 865 -22.77 47.04 1.53
N ILE A 866 -22.66 47.19 0.21
CA ILE A 866 -23.74 47.65 -0.66
C ILE A 866 -24.43 46.42 -1.27
N LEU A 867 -25.75 46.38 -1.15
CA LEU A 867 -26.61 45.30 -1.65
C LEU A 867 -27.64 45.89 -2.63
N ASP A 868 -27.62 45.42 -3.88
CA ASP A 868 -28.57 45.84 -4.90
C ASP A 868 -29.74 44.85 -5.00
N ASN A 869 -30.95 45.36 -4.82
CA ASN A 869 -32.23 44.68 -4.70
C ASN A 869 -32.24 43.38 -3.85
N PRO A 870 -31.73 43.42 -2.60
CA PRO A 870 -31.58 42.21 -1.77
C PRO A 870 -32.90 41.51 -1.41
N PHE A 871 -34.04 42.20 -1.42
CA PHE A 871 -35.30 41.71 -0.86
C PHE A 871 -36.27 41.06 -1.87
N GLY A 872 -35.87 40.88 -3.13
CA GLY A 872 -36.73 40.28 -4.16
C GLY A 872 -37.20 38.84 -3.90
N ALA A 873 -36.37 38.03 -3.24
CA ALA A 873 -36.66 36.62 -2.90
C ALA A 873 -36.41 36.31 -1.41
N ALA A 874 -36.33 37.36 -0.57
CA ALA A 874 -35.72 37.32 0.76
C ALA A 874 -36.44 38.26 1.74
N SER A 875 -37.77 38.23 1.80
CA SER A 875 -38.58 39.11 2.65
C SER A 875 -38.83 38.58 4.07
N ALA A 876 -38.24 37.44 4.45
CA ALA A 876 -38.44 36.88 5.78
C ALA A 876 -37.86 37.80 6.87
N GLU A 877 -38.74 38.41 7.66
CA GLU A 877 -38.41 39.38 8.72
C GLU A 877 -37.30 38.87 9.66
N ALA A 878 -37.36 37.60 10.07
CA ALA A 878 -36.35 36.98 10.94
C ALA A 878 -34.93 36.98 10.36
N LEU A 879 -34.79 36.76 9.04
CA LEU A 879 -33.49 36.78 8.36
C LEU A 879 -32.96 38.21 8.20
N ILE A 880 -33.86 39.17 7.93
CA ILE A 880 -33.52 40.59 7.88
C ILE A 880 -33.02 41.05 9.25
N ALA A 881 -33.76 40.75 10.33
CA ALA A 881 -33.34 41.06 11.69
C ALA A 881 -31.98 40.44 12.06
N MET A 882 -31.69 39.21 11.60
CA MET A 882 -30.39 38.57 11.79
C MET A 882 -29.26 39.34 11.06
N GLN A 883 -29.47 39.78 9.82
CA GLN A 883 -28.50 40.58 9.07
C GLN A 883 -28.22 41.92 9.77
N HIS A 884 -29.26 42.60 10.28
CA HIS A 884 -29.11 43.83 11.04
C HIS A 884 -28.29 43.63 12.33
N ARG A 885 -28.62 42.61 13.12
CA ARG A 885 -27.90 42.33 14.37
C ARG A 885 -26.43 41.97 14.12
N LEU A 886 -26.17 41.21 13.06
CA LEU A 886 -24.82 40.86 12.64
C LEU A 886 -24.03 42.09 12.21
N ALA A 887 -24.62 42.94 11.38
CA ALA A 887 -23.99 44.17 10.91
C ALA A 887 -23.70 45.14 12.06
N ALA A 888 -24.66 45.31 12.97
CA ALA A 888 -24.51 46.15 14.16
C ALA A 888 -23.36 45.67 15.07
N HIS A 889 -23.25 44.37 15.32
CA HIS A 889 -22.19 43.83 16.17
C HIS A 889 -20.81 43.83 15.52
N THR A 890 -20.76 43.67 14.20
CA THR A 890 -19.48 43.68 13.47
C THR A 890 -19.02 45.10 13.18
N GLY A 891 -19.90 46.10 13.27
CA GLY A 891 -19.63 47.47 12.86
C GLY A 891 -19.74 47.68 11.35
N LEU A 892 -20.34 46.72 10.63
CA LEU A 892 -20.57 46.79 9.19
C LEU A 892 -21.76 47.71 8.90
N GLN A 893 -21.59 48.66 7.99
CA GLN A 893 -22.70 49.45 7.49
C GLN A 893 -23.37 48.74 6.30
N LEU A 894 -24.61 48.31 6.44
CA LEU A 894 -25.41 47.74 5.36
C LEU A 894 -26.14 48.86 4.58
N VAL A 895 -25.94 48.91 3.26
CA VAL A 895 -26.64 49.84 2.37
C VAL A 895 -27.41 49.02 1.34
N CYS A 896 -28.74 49.00 1.46
CA CYS A 896 -29.61 48.23 0.59
C CYS A 896 -30.36 49.16 -0.37
N ALA A 897 -30.24 48.95 -1.67
CA ALA A 897 -31.08 49.62 -2.67
C ALA A 897 -32.18 48.64 -3.10
N THR A 898 -33.46 49.00 -3.01
CA THR A 898 -34.56 48.12 -3.44
C THR A 898 -35.72 48.90 -4.06
N GLY A 899 -36.41 48.27 -5.01
CA GLY A 899 -37.62 48.80 -5.66
C GLY A 899 -38.93 48.23 -5.12
N LEU A 900 -38.89 47.38 -4.09
CA LEU A 900 -40.07 46.75 -3.49
C LEU A 900 -40.60 47.59 -2.33
N ASN A 901 -41.91 47.86 -2.33
CA ASN A 901 -42.60 48.55 -1.25
C ASN A 901 -43.40 47.52 -0.45
N ASP A 902 -42.67 46.63 0.25
CA ASP A 902 -43.23 45.59 1.11
C ASP A 902 -43.33 46.12 2.55
N ALA A 903 -44.52 46.03 3.14
CA ALA A 903 -44.78 46.51 4.50
C ALA A 903 -43.93 45.80 5.56
N GLY A 904 -43.55 44.53 5.35
CA GLY A 904 -42.69 43.77 6.27
C GLY A 904 -41.23 44.23 6.22
N VAL A 905 -40.74 44.61 5.04
CA VAL A 905 -39.39 45.19 4.88
C VAL A 905 -39.38 46.62 5.44
N ASP A 906 -40.40 47.43 5.15
CA ASP A 906 -40.53 48.76 5.75
C ASP A 906 -40.53 48.65 7.28
N ALA A 907 -41.31 47.73 7.88
CA ALA A 907 -41.33 47.52 9.33
C ALA A 907 -39.97 47.10 9.92
N ALA A 908 -39.26 46.16 9.27
CA ALA A 908 -37.95 45.69 9.73
C ALA A 908 -36.86 46.76 9.68
N PHE A 909 -37.01 47.76 8.80
CA PHE A 909 -36.09 48.89 8.65
C PHE A 909 -36.58 50.17 9.33
N THR A 910 -37.75 50.16 9.98
CA THR A 910 -38.29 51.30 10.76
C THR A 910 -37.94 51.11 12.24
N GLY A 911 -36.91 51.79 12.73
CA GLY A 911 -36.47 51.68 14.13
C GLY A 911 -35.13 52.39 14.42
N PRO A 912 -34.68 52.39 15.69
CA PRO A 912 -33.43 53.03 16.07
C PRO A 912 -32.23 52.38 15.36
N GLY A 913 -31.51 53.14 14.53
CA GLY A 913 -30.30 52.68 13.84
C GLY A 913 -30.48 52.24 12.38
N SER A 914 -31.70 52.35 11.83
CA SER A 914 -31.98 52.15 10.40
C SER A 914 -32.59 53.42 9.80
N VAL A 915 -32.33 53.71 8.51
CA VAL A 915 -32.86 54.89 7.82
C VAL A 915 -33.36 54.48 6.42
N ILE A 916 -34.63 54.77 6.11
CA ILE A 916 -35.22 54.44 4.81
C ILE A 916 -35.24 55.67 3.89
N VAL A 917 -34.31 55.72 2.93
CA VAL A 917 -34.27 56.80 1.94
C VAL A 917 -35.21 56.50 0.77
N LYS A 918 -36.42 57.07 0.79
CA LYS A 918 -37.38 56.92 -0.32
C LYS A 918 -37.03 57.85 -1.47
N LEU A 919 -36.71 57.28 -2.64
CA LEU A 919 -36.43 58.01 -3.88
C LEU A 919 -37.65 57.98 -4.81
N ARG A 920 -37.89 59.07 -5.55
CA ARG A 920 -38.91 59.15 -6.60
C ARG A 920 -38.28 59.54 -7.92
N ASN A 921 -38.88 59.07 -9.02
CA ASN A 921 -38.48 59.45 -10.35
C ASN A 921 -39.29 60.67 -10.80
N ASP A 922 -38.65 61.84 -10.86
CA ASP A 922 -39.24 63.08 -11.34
C ASP A 922 -38.81 63.29 -12.80
N GLY A 923 -39.76 63.33 -13.72
CA GLY A 923 -39.51 63.69 -15.11
C GLY A 923 -39.47 65.21 -15.28
N ASP A 924 -38.35 65.75 -15.77
CA ASP A 924 -38.34 67.10 -16.33
C ASP A 924 -38.75 67.01 -17.81
N LEU A 925 -40.06 67.12 -18.04
CA LEU A 925 -40.68 67.07 -19.38
C LEU A 925 -40.12 68.10 -20.35
N ARG A 926 -39.45 69.17 -19.87
CA ARG A 926 -38.84 70.19 -20.72
C ARG A 926 -37.45 69.79 -21.22
N ARG A 927 -36.73 68.96 -20.46
CA ARG A 927 -35.36 68.51 -20.79
C ARG A 927 -35.31 67.06 -21.25
N ASN A 928 -36.43 66.34 -21.22
CA ASN A 928 -36.51 64.91 -21.53
C ASN A 928 -35.55 64.07 -20.65
N LEU A 929 -35.32 64.53 -19.42
CA LEU A 929 -34.45 63.89 -18.44
C LEU A 929 -35.28 63.43 -17.25
N SER A 930 -35.01 62.20 -16.80
CA SER A 930 -35.57 61.62 -15.60
C SER A 930 -34.58 61.77 -14.46
N PHE A 931 -34.98 62.47 -13.39
CA PHE A 931 -34.15 62.70 -12.21
C PHE A 931 -34.65 61.86 -11.04
N LEU A 932 -33.75 61.18 -10.35
CA LEU A 932 -34.04 60.61 -9.04
C LEU A 932 -33.94 61.72 -7.98
N ARG A 933 -35.04 61.98 -7.27
CA ARG A 933 -35.11 62.94 -6.17
C ARG A 933 -35.54 62.27 -4.88
N LEU A 934 -35.14 62.83 -3.74
CA LEU A 934 -35.64 62.43 -2.42
C LEU A 934 -37.15 62.70 -2.35
N ARG A 935 -37.93 61.70 -1.91
CA ARG A 935 -39.38 61.83 -1.70
C ARG A 935 -39.70 62.70 -0.47
N ALA A 936 -38.86 62.62 0.56
CA ALA A 936 -38.87 63.47 1.75
C ALA A 936 -37.43 63.77 2.18
N THR A 937 -37.15 64.99 2.65
CA THR A 937 -35.83 65.40 3.15
C THR A 937 -35.59 64.98 4.59
N VAL A 938 -36.66 64.82 5.38
CA VAL A 938 -36.62 64.31 6.76
C VAL A 938 -37.24 62.91 6.79
N VAL A 939 -36.47 61.93 7.25
CA VAL A 939 -36.90 60.53 7.43
C VAL A 939 -36.62 60.12 8.86
N ASP A 940 -37.63 59.62 9.56
CA ASP A 940 -37.55 59.16 10.97
C ASP A 940 -36.86 60.16 11.92
N GLY A 941 -37.11 61.46 11.70
CA GLY A 941 -36.54 62.55 12.51
C GLY A 941 -35.14 63.02 12.09
N ILE A 942 -34.53 62.42 11.06
CA ILE A 942 -33.22 62.81 10.53
C ILE A 942 -33.40 63.55 9.20
N ASP A 943 -32.93 64.80 9.14
CA ASP A 943 -32.79 65.51 7.86
C ASP A 943 -31.59 64.94 7.10
N ILE A 944 -31.86 64.21 6.02
CA ILE A 944 -30.87 63.50 5.21
C ILE A 944 -29.91 64.48 4.54
N ALA A 945 -30.40 65.63 4.05
CA ALA A 945 -29.57 66.62 3.37
C ALA A 945 -28.62 67.28 4.37
N THR A 946 -29.13 67.62 5.55
CA THR A 946 -28.32 68.16 6.64
C THR A 946 -27.35 67.11 7.19
N ALA A 947 -27.75 65.86 7.44
CA ALA A 947 -26.88 64.80 7.94
C ALA A 947 -25.73 64.44 6.97
N LEU A 948 -25.99 64.45 5.65
CA LEU A 948 -24.93 64.26 4.65
C LEU A 948 -23.93 65.43 4.63
N THR A 949 -24.34 66.63 5.04
CA THR A 949 -23.54 67.86 4.90
C THR A 949 -22.99 68.39 6.23
N SER A 950 -23.57 68.01 7.36
CA SER A 950 -23.24 68.49 8.70
C SER A 950 -22.10 67.69 9.31
N GLY A 951 -20.96 68.34 9.55
CA GLY A 951 -19.84 67.79 10.31
C GLY A 951 -18.52 67.63 9.56
N ARG A 952 -18.36 68.17 8.35
CA ARG A 952 -17.12 68.03 7.58
C ARG A 952 -16.29 69.31 7.55
N ASP A 953 -15.09 69.23 8.10
CA ASP A 953 -13.98 70.08 7.67
C ASP A 953 -13.40 69.48 6.38
N VAL A 954 -13.24 70.30 5.34
CA VAL A 954 -12.91 69.88 3.98
C VAL A 954 -11.49 69.29 3.90
N ASP A 955 -10.64 69.64 4.88
CA ASP A 955 -9.22 69.27 4.93
C ASP A 955 -8.90 68.10 5.90
N ALA A 956 -9.92 67.47 6.50
CA ALA A 956 -9.70 66.35 7.41
C ALA A 956 -9.16 65.11 6.67
N GLN A 957 -7.95 64.65 7.04
CA GLN A 957 -7.27 63.46 6.48
C GLN A 957 -8.07 62.13 6.61
N ARG A 958 -9.22 62.15 7.29
CA ARG A 958 -10.15 61.03 7.43
C ARG A 958 -11.57 61.40 6.97
N ASN A 959 -11.70 61.78 5.70
CA ASN A 959 -13.01 62.08 5.09
C ASN A 959 -13.80 60.80 4.71
N TRP A 960 -13.92 59.87 5.66
CA TRP A 960 -14.72 58.65 5.56
C TRP A 960 -15.86 58.75 6.57
N VAL A 961 -17.06 58.27 6.22
CA VAL A 961 -18.18 58.16 7.16
C VAL A 961 -17.80 57.10 8.20
N ASP A 962 -17.53 57.52 9.44
CA ASP A 962 -17.24 56.60 10.54
C ASP A 962 -18.57 56.21 11.21
N ALA A 963 -18.81 54.91 11.34
CA ALA A 963 -20.03 54.40 11.95
C ALA A 963 -19.97 54.68 13.45
N SER A 964 -20.81 55.59 13.95
CA SER A 964 -21.02 55.75 15.38
C SER A 964 -21.45 54.41 15.98
N ALA A 965 -20.63 53.87 16.90
CA ALA A 965 -20.83 52.57 17.52
C ALA A 965 -22.23 52.47 18.17
N TYR A 966 -23.00 51.50 17.72
CA TYR A 966 -24.27 51.12 18.33
C TYR A 966 -23.99 50.44 19.68
N ARG A 967 -24.45 51.03 20.78
CA ARG A 967 -24.52 50.35 22.08
C ARG A 967 -25.91 49.76 22.24
N ILE A 968 -25.98 48.44 22.28
CA ILE A 968 -27.19 47.71 22.66
C ILE A 968 -27.41 47.98 24.15
N GLY A 969 -28.55 48.59 24.50
CA GLY A 969 -29.00 48.68 25.89
C GLY A 969 -29.27 47.29 26.45
N GLY A 970 -28.79 47.03 27.66
CA GLY A 970 -28.90 45.74 28.35
C GLY A 970 -30.31 45.35 28.74
#